data_AF-A0A2D0IFK8-F1
#
_entry.id   AF-A0A2D0IFK8-F1
#
_cell.length_a   1.000
_cell.length_b   1.000
_cell.length_c   1.000
_cell.angle_alpha   90.00
_cell.angle_beta   90.00
_cell.angle_gamma   90.00
#
_symmetry.space_group_name_H-M   'P 1'
#
loop_
_entity.id
_entity.type
_entity.pdbx_description
1 polymer ?
#
loop_
_entity_poly.entity_id
_entity_poly.type
_entity_poly.pdbx_seq_one_letter_code
_entity_poly.pdbx_strand_id
1 'polypeptide(L)'
;MSAFLNSKYRPLWIAGAALVLLPLGFQGIGLTLDTATVVVLLAMAAMGLNLLVGYTGLVSFGHAAWFGIGGYAAALAQLNWFPNQMWLPLLFAVVFTAGLSLAVGFLILRRRGVYFSLLTLALCALTFAIAFRWTALTGGEGGLGGIERGMLGPIDLNSHLAYYVLVAVIAFGVVYALLRVVRSPFGHVLVAIRENEQRATFQGYNIDRYKLLVFVISSTVTGLAGGLLIFLHRLAAAESTTVAFSGEFLAMVVIGGMRSFLGPALGALFFLLFRELFSIYTDNWLLYFGLIFVGFIVFSPSGLTGIWAQLRRRFSPSPEDGAAMSKRKIFEGLPLPEFLRPARKEGAVLEAQGISKRFGGIQAVRDNSLTVQAGQIHALIGPNGAGKTTTFNLISGMFMPDTGAVRLHGKEIQHLPPERICQQGLARSFQITNLFKGLTIYENLRLSLQARHAARFDFWRDIDSYPEIHAETAELMKFLGLQGMEEVGGGDLSYGGQRLVDLGIALGSKPEVLLMDEPLAGLAAAERERVSNLVKTIASNIPVLIVEHDIDRVLAFSHRVTVMNQGEVLMSGTPEEVRNDQRVQEIYTGTGTPPVTGRSGKAVGDRPLVLDFDKVNAFYGKSHILNDASLQVREGEIVALLGRNGAGKSTLLKSLVGLVPPASGHVNFNGREIAGLSAPDIARIGIGYVPQGRGLFAGMTVSENLALGRLARPTDGRTGVVWDEAQILDYFPRLKVRMNVAADYLSGGEQQMVAVARALSGNVKLLLLDEPFEGLAPTVVQELFTVFDKLRQHVSIVIVEHNLDLVLALADRVYALERGAVFHEGPAEPLLTDLDYRKKILWL
;
A
#
# COMPACT_ATOMS: atom_id res chain seq x y z
N MET A 1 22.70 -17.90 -27.96
CA MET A 1 21.75 -18.74 -27.17
C MET A 1 21.14 -18.02 -25.96
N SER A 2 21.87 -17.09 -25.30
CA SER A 2 21.35 -16.25 -24.20
C SER A 2 20.30 -15.21 -24.62
N ALA A 3 20.42 -14.62 -25.81
CA ALA A 3 19.42 -13.69 -26.36
C ALA A 3 18.07 -14.36 -26.72
N PHE A 4 18.08 -15.67 -26.97
CA PHE A 4 16.86 -16.45 -27.25
C PHE A 4 16.03 -16.71 -25.97
N LEU A 5 16.67 -16.67 -24.79
CA LEU A 5 16.06 -16.97 -23.48
C LEU A 5 15.48 -15.74 -22.75
N ASN A 6 15.75 -14.53 -23.26
CA ASN A 6 15.16 -13.25 -22.81
C ASN A 6 14.04 -12.75 -23.74
N SER A 7 13.57 -13.60 -24.65
CA SER A 7 12.52 -13.26 -25.62
C SER A 7 11.18 -13.01 -24.94
N LYS A 8 10.54 -11.89 -25.30
CA LYS A 8 9.16 -11.54 -25.01
C LYS A 8 8.12 -12.64 -25.34
N TYR A 9 8.48 -13.59 -26.19
CA TYR A 9 7.66 -14.74 -26.61
C TYR A 9 8.07 -16.06 -25.95
N ARG A 10 9.00 -16.04 -24.99
CA ARG A 10 9.41 -17.24 -24.23
C ARG A 10 8.23 -18.02 -23.63
N PRO A 11 7.17 -17.39 -23.08
CA PRO A 11 6.02 -18.14 -22.60
C PRO A 11 5.32 -18.96 -23.70
N LEU A 12 5.28 -18.46 -24.94
CA LEU A 12 4.68 -19.19 -26.07
C LEU A 12 5.51 -20.42 -26.43
N TRP A 13 6.83 -20.30 -26.47
CA TRP A 13 7.71 -21.44 -26.74
C TRP A 13 7.58 -22.53 -25.67
N ILE A 14 7.54 -22.13 -24.39
CA ILE A 14 7.35 -23.06 -23.28
C ILE A 14 5.97 -23.73 -23.38
N ALA A 15 4.91 -22.97 -23.63
CA ALA A 15 3.56 -23.52 -23.76
C ALA A 15 3.43 -24.47 -24.95
N GLY A 16 3.97 -24.10 -26.12
CA GLY A 16 3.96 -24.95 -27.31
C GLY A 16 4.72 -26.26 -27.10
N ALA A 17 5.92 -26.20 -26.52
CA ALA A 17 6.68 -27.40 -26.18
C ALA A 17 5.95 -28.28 -25.16
N ALA A 18 5.36 -27.67 -24.12
CA ALA A 18 4.60 -28.39 -23.11
C ALA A 18 3.38 -29.10 -23.71
N LEU A 19 2.62 -28.45 -24.60
CA LEU A 19 1.47 -29.05 -25.28
C LEU A 19 1.85 -30.23 -26.19
N VAL A 20 3.06 -30.26 -26.74
CA VAL A 20 3.53 -31.42 -27.54
C VAL A 20 4.05 -32.55 -26.66
N LEU A 21 4.75 -32.22 -25.57
CA LEU A 21 5.40 -33.21 -24.71
C LEU A 21 4.46 -33.82 -23.66
N LEU A 22 3.38 -33.13 -23.27
CA LEU A 22 2.48 -33.56 -22.21
C LEU A 22 1.89 -34.96 -22.44
N PRO A 23 1.35 -35.32 -23.64
CA PRO A 23 0.83 -36.67 -23.89
C PRO A 23 1.89 -37.75 -23.73
N LEU A 24 3.10 -37.50 -24.24
CA LEU A 24 4.22 -38.45 -24.18
C LEU A 24 4.65 -38.70 -22.74
N GLY A 25 4.75 -37.61 -21.95
CA GLY A 25 5.06 -37.70 -20.52
C GLY A 25 3.99 -38.47 -19.75
N PHE A 26 2.71 -38.23 -20.04
CA PHE A 26 1.58 -38.88 -19.37
C PHE A 26 1.53 -40.37 -19.69
N GLN A 27 1.69 -40.75 -20.97
CA GLN A 27 1.77 -42.16 -21.36
C GLN A 27 2.95 -42.87 -20.68
N GLY A 28 4.10 -42.20 -20.52
CA GLY A 28 5.27 -42.74 -19.84
C GLY A 28 5.06 -43.07 -18.35
N ILE A 29 4.09 -42.42 -17.69
CA ILE A 29 3.71 -42.68 -16.29
C ILE A 29 2.38 -43.44 -16.16
N GLY A 30 1.84 -43.98 -17.27
CA GLY A 30 0.62 -44.79 -17.29
C GLY A 30 -0.70 -44.00 -17.33
N LEU A 31 -0.68 -42.68 -17.58
CA LEU A 31 -1.88 -41.84 -17.71
C LEU A 31 -2.37 -41.75 -19.16
N THR A 32 -3.66 -41.44 -19.32
CA THR A 32 -4.33 -41.41 -20.63
C THR A 32 -4.21 -40.07 -21.36
N LEU A 33 -4.49 -40.09 -22.68
CA LEU A 33 -4.63 -38.89 -23.50
C LEU A 33 -5.78 -37.98 -23.02
N ASP A 34 -6.86 -38.54 -22.49
CA ASP A 34 -7.97 -37.76 -21.96
C ASP A 34 -7.55 -37.03 -20.70
N THR A 35 -6.79 -37.68 -19.81
CA THR A 35 -6.20 -37.03 -18.64
C THR A 35 -5.30 -35.85 -19.05
N ALA A 36 -4.47 -36.01 -20.08
CA ALA A 36 -3.67 -34.93 -20.63
C ALA A 36 -4.55 -33.79 -21.21
N THR A 37 -5.65 -34.13 -21.87
CA THR A 37 -6.62 -33.14 -22.38
C THR A 37 -7.25 -32.34 -21.24
N VAL A 38 -7.67 -33.01 -20.15
CA VAL A 38 -8.20 -32.35 -18.96
C VAL A 38 -7.20 -31.36 -18.36
N VAL A 39 -5.91 -31.71 -18.27
CA VAL A 39 -4.87 -30.77 -17.80
C VAL A 39 -4.84 -29.51 -18.66
N VAL A 40 -4.89 -29.64 -19.98
CA VAL A 40 -4.85 -28.48 -20.90
C VAL A 40 -6.08 -27.59 -20.69
N LEU A 41 -7.26 -28.19 -20.52
CA LEU A 41 -8.51 -27.45 -20.27
C LEU A 41 -8.50 -26.74 -18.91
N LEU A 42 -8.06 -27.42 -17.84
CA LEU A 42 -7.92 -26.83 -16.51
C LEU A 42 -6.85 -25.73 -16.50
N ALA A 43 -5.73 -25.93 -17.20
CA ALA A 43 -4.69 -24.92 -17.36
C ALA A 43 -5.21 -23.66 -18.05
N MET A 44 -5.98 -23.82 -19.14
CA MET A 44 -6.63 -22.72 -19.84
C MET A 44 -7.63 -21.96 -18.94
N ALA A 45 -8.48 -22.68 -18.21
CA ALA A 45 -9.41 -22.09 -17.25
C ALA A 45 -8.70 -21.35 -16.10
N ALA A 46 -7.65 -21.96 -15.53
CA ALA A 46 -6.84 -21.38 -14.46
C ALA A 46 -6.07 -20.14 -14.93
N MET A 47 -5.53 -20.14 -16.16
CA MET A 47 -4.93 -18.96 -16.76
C MET A 47 -5.95 -17.84 -16.99
N GLY A 48 -7.18 -18.19 -17.41
CA GLY A 48 -8.31 -17.27 -17.48
C GLY A 48 -8.59 -16.61 -16.13
N LEU A 49 -8.73 -17.40 -15.05
CA LEU A 49 -8.91 -16.89 -13.68
C LEU A 49 -7.71 -16.02 -13.23
N ASN A 50 -6.49 -16.41 -13.58
CA ASN A 50 -5.29 -15.67 -13.20
C ASN A 50 -5.23 -14.27 -13.83
N LEU A 51 -5.87 -14.04 -14.97
CA LEU A 51 -5.99 -12.68 -15.52
C LEU A 51 -6.71 -11.75 -14.54
N LEU A 52 -7.66 -12.27 -13.77
CA LEU A 52 -8.37 -11.52 -12.74
C LEU A 52 -7.55 -11.49 -11.43
N VAL A 53 -7.17 -12.66 -10.91
CA VAL A 53 -6.50 -12.79 -9.61
C VAL A 53 -5.08 -12.24 -9.66
N GLY A 54 -4.27 -12.75 -10.58
CA GLY A 54 -2.86 -12.42 -10.73
C GLY A 54 -2.60 -11.00 -11.21
N TYR A 55 -3.40 -10.46 -12.13
CA TYR A 55 -3.14 -9.15 -12.72
C TYR A 55 -3.93 -8.01 -12.09
N THR A 56 -5.13 -8.23 -11.55
CA THR A 56 -5.92 -7.15 -10.90
C THR A 56 -6.00 -7.25 -9.37
N GLY A 57 -5.62 -8.39 -8.79
CA GLY A 57 -5.78 -8.64 -7.35
C GLY A 57 -7.20 -9.00 -6.92
N LEU A 58 -8.15 -9.12 -7.85
CA LEU A 58 -9.53 -9.50 -7.57
C LEU A 58 -9.66 -11.02 -7.42
N VAL A 59 -9.89 -11.48 -6.20
CA VAL A 59 -10.07 -12.91 -5.89
C VAL A 59 -11.52 -13.32 -6.13
N SER A 60 -11.74 -14.18 -7.13
CA SER A 60 -13.06 -14.71 -7.48
C SER A 60 -13.19 -16.18 -7.07
N PHE A 61 -14.27 -16.51 -6.35
CA PHE A 61 -14.69 -17.88 -6.02
C PHE A 61 -15.86 -18.34 -6.89
N GLY A 62 -16.11 -17.66 -8.01
CA GLY A 62 -17.22 -17.94 -8.93
C GLY A 62 -16.80 -18.50 -10.28
N HIS A 63 -15.52 -18.79 -10.51
CA HIS A 63 -15.05 -19.19 -11.84
C HIS A 63 -15.49 -20.59 -12.27
N ALA A 64 -15.80 -21.48 -11.33
CA ALA A 64 -16.48 -22.74 -11.67
C ALA A 64 -17.88 -22.49 -12.27
N ALA A 65 -18.59 -21.45 -11.83
CA ALA A 65 -19.87 -21.09 -12.43
C ALA A 65 -19.70 -20.79 -13.93
N TRP A 66 -18.71 -19.98 -14.30
CA TRP A 66 -18.45 -19.65 -15.70
C TRP A 66 -18.00 -20.86 -16.52
N PHE A 67 -17.21 -21.75 -15.91
CA PHE A 67 -16.78 -23.00 -16.51
C PHE A 67 -18.00 -23.86 -16.87
N GLY A 68 -18.88 -24.13 -15.90
CA GLY A 68 -20.09 -24.91 -16.15
C GLY A 68 -21.13 -24.19 -17.00
N ILE A 69 -21.31 -22.87 -16.89
CA ILE A 69 -22.20 -22.08 -17.77
C ILE A 69 -21.79 -22.23 -19.24
N GLY A 70 -20.50 -22.05 -19.55
CA GLY A 70 -20.01 -22.24 -20.92
C GLY A 70 -20.22 -23.67 -21.40
N GLY A 71 -20.06 -24.63 -20.49
CA GLY A 71 -20.43 -26.01 -20.71
C GLY A 71 -21.90 -26.23 -21.08
N TYR A 72 -22.82 -25.89 -20.17
CA TYR A 72 -24.26 -26.06 -20.38
C TYR A 72 -24.76 -25.29 -21.60
N ALA A 73 -24.21 -24.10 -21.88
CA ALA A 73 -24.54 -23.34 -23.08
C ALA A 73 -24.17 -24.10 -24.36
N ALA A 74 -23.00 -24.75 -24.40
CA ALA A 74 -22.60 -25.58 -25.54
C ALA A 74 -23.49 -26.83 -25.67
N ALA A 75 -23.76 -27.52 -24.55
CA ALA A 75 -24.62 -28.71 -24.55
C ALA A 75 -26.04 -28.40 -25.04
N LEU A 76 -26.66 -27.36 -24.49
CA LEU A 76 -28.00 -26.93 -24.86
C LEU A 76 -28.09 -26.47 -26.32
N ALA A 77 -27.09 -25.72 -26.80
CA ALA A 77 -27.06 -25.29 -28.19
C ALA A 77 -26.91 -26.48 -29.16
N GLN A 78 -26.10 -27.49 -28.82
CA GLN A 78 -25.98 -28.68 -29.65
C GLN A 78 -27.29 -29.46 -29.70
N LEU A 79 -27.91 -29.72 -28.54
CA LEU A 79 -29.10 -30.56 -28.45
C LEU A 79 -30.34 -29.92 -29.10
N ASN A 80 -30.45 -28.59 -29.06
CA ASN A 80 -31.66 -27.89 -29.53
C ASN A 80 -31.51 -27.27 -30.93
N TRP A 81 -30.33 -26.78 -31.30
CA TRP A 81 -30.16 -25.96 -32.50
C TRP A 81 -29.15 -26.52 -33.50
N PHE A 82 -28.10 -27.19 -33.03
CA PHE A 82 -26.99 -27.62 -33.88
C PHE A 82 -26.62 -29.09 -33.64
N PRO A 83 -27.53 -30.04 -33.94
CA PRO A 83 -27.28 -31.46 -33.69
C PRO A 83 -26.04 -31.93 -34.47
N ASN A 84 -25.26 -32.81 -33.84
CA ASN A 84 -24.04 -33.45 -34.40
C ASN A 84 -22.92 -32.47 -34.79
N GLN A 85 -22.99 -31.20 -34.36
CA GLN A 85 -21.97 -30.18 -34.65
C GLN A 85 -21.33 -29.66 -33.37
N MET A 86 -20.01 -29.51 -33.37
CA MET A 86 -19.26 -28.99 -32.21
C MET A 86 -19.04 -27.47 -32.27
N TRP A 87 -18.80 -26.91 -33.46
CA TRP A 87 -18.30 -25.55 -33.62
C TRP A 87 -19.32 -24.45 -33.32
N LEU A 88 -20.52 -24.55 -33.87
CA LEU A 88 -21.58 -23.56 -33.64
C LEU A 88 -22.02 -23.53 -32.17
N PRO A 89 -22.21 -24.69 -31.49
CA PRO A 89 -22.47 -24.68 -30.05
C PRO A 89 -21.33 -24.07 -29.23
N LEU A 90 -20.07 -24.35 -29.57
CA LEU A 90 -18.93 -23.78 -28.85
C LEU A 90 -18.85 -22.25 -29.05
N LEU A 91 -19.07 -21.77 -30.28
CA LEU A 91 -19.14 -20.33 -30.56
C LEU A 91 -20.30 -19.66 -29.81
N PHE A 92 -21.47 -20.30 -29.78
CA PHE A 92 -22.61 -19.84 -28.99
C PHE A 92 -22.24 -19.76 -27.51
N ALA A 93 -21.61 -20.79 -26.95
CA ALA A 93 -21.18 -20.79 -25.55
C ALA A 93 -20.23 -19.64 -25.21
N VAL A 94 -19.26 -19.34 -26.09
CA VAL A 94 -18.33 -18.21 -25.94
C VAL A 94 -19.08 -16.88 -25.92
N VAL A 95 -19.94 -16.64 -26.92
CA VAL A 95 -20.71 -15.38 -27.03
C VAL A 95 -21.70 -15.23 -25.87
N PHE A 96 -22.39 -16.31 -25.50
CA PHE A 96 -23.33 -16.34 -24.39
C PHE A 96 -22.63 -16.04 -23.06
N THR A 97 -21.48 -16.69 -22.81
CA THR A 97 -20.68 -16.46 -21.60
C THR A 97 -20.18 -15.02 -21.54
N ALA A 98 -19.72 -14.45 -22.66
CA ALA A 98 -19.27 -13.06 -22.73
C ALA A 98 -20.42 -12.07 -22.41
N GLY A 99 -21.60 -12.28 -23.01
CA GLY A 99 -22.78 -11.43 -22.77
C GLY A 99 -23.28 -11.53 -21.32
N LEU A 100 -23.40 -12.75 -20.79
CA LEU A 100 -23.86 -12.97 -19.42
C LEU A 100 -22.87 -12.43 -18.38
N SER A 101 -21.56 -12.66 -18.58
CA SER A 101 -20.51 -12.14 -17.70
C SER A 101 -20.40 -10.62 -17.74
N LEU A 102 -20.75 -9.96 -18.85
CA LEU A 102 -20.83 -8.50 -18.90
C LEU A 102 -21.96 -7.98 -17.99
N ALA A 103 -23.14 -8.58 -18.08
CA ALA A 103 -24.30 -8.19 -17.25
C ALA A 103 -24.06 -8.47 -15.76
N VAL A 104 -23.60 -9.66 -15.42
CA VAL A 104 -23.32 -10.07 -14.04
C VAL A 104 -22.11 -9.32 -13.48
N GLY A 105 -21.04 -9.16 -14.26
CA GLY A 105 -19.85 -8.41 -13.88
C GLY A 105 -20.15 -6.95 -13.55
N PHE A 106 -21.04 -6.30 -14.32
CA PHE A 106 -21.49 -4.94 -14.04
C PHE A 106 -22.20 -4.79 -12.69
N LEU A 107 -22.87 -5.85 -12.21
CA LEU A 107 -23.50 -5.87 -10.89
C LEU A 107 -22.46 -6.17 -9.79
N ILE A 108 -21.67 -7.23 -9.96
CA ILE A 108 -20.75 -7.75 -8.93
C ILE A 108 -19.62 -6.75 -8.63
N LEU A 109 -19.06 -6.11 -9.66
CA LEU A 109 -17.90 -5.21 -9.53
C LEU A 109 -18.22 -3.87 -8.85
N ARG A 110 -19.49 -3.58 -8.56
CA ARG A 110 -19.88 -2.43 -7.72
C ARG A 110 -19.47 -2.59 -6.26
N ARG A 111 -19.13 -3.80 -5.83
CA ARG A 111 -18.64 -4.11 -4.49
C ARG A 111 -17.14 -4.39 -4.54
N ARG A 112 -16.43 -3.98 -3.49
CA ARG A 112 -14.97 -4.10 -3.38
C ARG A 112 -14.58 -5.10 -2.30
N GLY A 113 -13.35 -5.63 -2.39
CA GLY A 113 -12.76 -6.51 -1.39
C GLY A 113 -13.57 -7.80 -1.18
N VAL A 114 -13.79 -8.16 0.09
CA VAL A 114 -14.43 -9.42 0.48
C VAL A 114 -15.84 -9.59 -0.12
N TYR A 115 -16.60 -8.50 -0.26
CA TYR A 115 -17.94 -8.54 -0.84
C TYR A 115 -17.95 -8.96 -2.31
N PHE A 116 -16.91 -8.62 -3.08
CA PHE A 116 -16.75 -9.11 -4.46
C PHE A 116 -16.63 -10.64 -4.45
N SER A 117 -15.73 -11.18 -3.62
CA SER A 117 -15.51 -12.61 -3.48
C SER A 117 -16.77 -13.36 -3.04
N LEU A 118 -17.50 -12.83 -2.06
CA LEU A 118 -18.77 -13.41 -1.59
C LEU A 118 -19.86 -13.42 -2.67
N LEU A 119 -19.98 -12.36 -3.48
CA LEU A 119 -20.94 -12.34 -4.59
C LEU A 119 -20.58 -13.35 -5.68
N THR A 120 -19.28 -13.52 -5.98
CA THR A 120 -18.85 -14.56 -6.94
C THR A 120 -19.11 -15.97 -6.41
N LEU A 121 -18.94 -16.20 -5.11
CA LEU A 121 -19.26 -17.47 -4.44
C LEU A 121 -20.77 -17.74 -4.49
N ALA A 122 -21.59 -16.72 -4.23
CA ALA A 122 -23.05 -16.81 -4.31
C ALA A 122 -23.52 -17.13 -5.73
N LEU A 123 -22.91 -16.51 -6.76
CA LEU A 123 -23.16 -16.86 -8.16
C LEU A 123 -22.86 -18.34 -8.44
N CYS A 124 -21.75 -18.86 -7.89
CA CYS A 124 -21.38 -20.27 -7.99
C CYS A 124 -22.45 -21.18 -7.38
N ALA A 125 -22.82 -20.92 -6.12
CA ALA A 125 -23.85 -21.68 -5.42
C ALA A 125 -25.22 -21.62 -6.12
N LEU A 126 -25.60 -20.44 -6.64
CA LEU A 126 -26.84 -20.27 -7.41
C LEU A 126 -26.80 -21.08 -8.71
N THR A 127 -25.70 -21.02 -9.45
CA THR A 127 -25.53 -21.77 -10.70
C THR A 127 -25.59 -23.27 -10.45
N PHE A 128 -24.94 -23.76 -9.38
CA PHE A 128 -25.04 -25.15 -8.96
C PHE A 128 -26.47 -25.56 -8.60
N ALA A 129 -27.17 -24.75 -7.80
CA ALA A 129 -28.55 -25.04 -7.43
C ALA A 129 -29.47 -25.11 -8.65
N ILE A 130 -29.28 -24.23 -9.64
CA ILE A 130 -30.00 -24.25 -10.91
C ILE A 130 -29.65 -25.52 -11.69
N ALA A 131 -28.36 -25.80 -11.89
CA ALA A 131 -27.89 -26.95 -12.66
C ALA A 131 -28.35 -28.28 -12.06
N PHE A 132 -28.34 -28.41 -10.74
CA PHE A 132 -28.68 -29.64 -10.04
C PHE A 132 -30.19 -29.86 -9.89
N ARG A 133 -30.99 -28.77 -9.73
CA ARG A 133 -32.44 -28.89 -9.44
C ARG A 133 -33.36 -28.71 -10.65
N TRP A 134 -32.93 -28.01 -11.70
CA TRP A 134 -33.79 -27.73 -12.85
C TRP A 134 -33.73 -28.85 -13.91
N THR A 135 -34.29 -30.02 -13.58
CA THR A 135 -34.20 -31.24 -14.40
C THR A 135 -34.63 -31.04 -15.86
N ALA A 136 -35.69 -30.27 -16.11
CA ALA A 136 -36.20 -30.05 -17.46
C ALA A 136 -35.22 -29.28 -18.39
N LEU A 137 -34.36 -28.43 -17.83
CA LEU A 137 -33.43 -27.62 -18.61
C LEU A 137 -32.01 -28.22 -18.60
N THR A 138 -31.53 -28.69 -17.45
CA THR A 138 -30.13 -29.08 -17.26
C THR A 138 -29.93 -30.58 -17.08
N GLY A 139 -31.01 -31.37 -17.09
CA GLY A 139 -30.96 -32.79 -16.73
C GLY A 139 -30.82 -33.06 -15.23
N GLY A 140 -30.68 -32.00 -14.42
CA GLY A 140 -30.60 -32.08 -12.96
C GLY A 140 -29.37 -32.86 -12.50
N GLU A 141 -29.55 -33.77 -11.55
CA GLU A 141 -28.50 -34.68 -11.06
C GLU A 141 -27.92 -35.58 -12.17
N GLY A 142 -28.72 -35.95 -13.18
CA GLY A 142 -28.26 -36.80 -14.28
C GLY A 142 -27.45 -36.08 -15.36
N GLY A 143 -27.49 -34.74 -15.40
CA GLY A 143 -26.86 -33.94 -16.44
C GLY A 143 -27.46 -34.08 -17.85
N LEU A 144 -26.86 -33.40 -18.83
CA LEU A 144 -27.24 -33.50 -20.25
C LEU A 144 -26.27 -34.42 -21.01
N GLY A 145 -26.76 -35.60 -21.39
CA GLY A 145 -26.04 -36.54 -22.26
C GLY A 145 -26.36 -36.34 -23.74
N GLY A 146 -25.87 -37.27 -24.58
CA GLY A 146 -26.11 -37.24 -26.03
C GLY A 146 -25.24 -36.23 -26.79
N ILE A 147 -24.12 -35.83 -26.20
CA ILE A 147 -23.20 -34.85 -26.81
C ILE A 147 -22.21 -35.57 -27.74
N GLU A 148 -22.08 -35.07 -28.95
CA GLU A 148 -21.20 -35.60 -29.99
C GLU A 148 -20.18 -34.56 -30.47
N ARG A 149 -18.99 -35.02 -30.86
CA ARG A 149 -17.89 -34.16 -31.35
C ARG A 149 -17.96 -33.90 -32.86
N GLY A 150 -18.74 -34.70 -33.60
CA GLY A 150 -18.84 -34.61 -35.07
C GLY A 150 -17.49 -34.84 -35.78
N MET A 151 -17.42 -34.44 -37.05
CA MET A 151 -16.20 -34.49 -37.88
C MET A 151 -15.72 -33.08 -38.24
N LEU A 152 -14.41 -32.89 -38.38
CA LEU A 152 -13.80 -31.68 -38.94
C LEU A 152 -13.22 -31.99 -40.32
N GLY A 153 -14.02 -31.80 -41.36
CA GLY A 153 -13.63 -32.22 -42.72
C GLY A 153 -13.31 -33.73 -42.73
N PRO A 154 -12.09 -34.15 -43.12
CA PRO A 154 -11.69 -35.56 -43.10
C PRO A 154 -11.25 -36.09 -41.72
N ILE A 155 -11.17 -35.23 -40.69
CA ILE A 155 -10.65 -35.61 -39.37
C ILE A 155 -11.81 -35.99 -38.45
N ASP A 156 -11.81 -37.23 -37.96
CA ASP A 156 -12.77 -37.70 -36.96
C ASP A 156 -12.37 -37.25 -35.55
N LEU A 157 -13.16 -36.35 -34.96
CA LEU A 157 -12.92 -35.81 -33.60
C LEU A 157 -13.32 -36.80 -32.49
N ASN A 158 -13.89 -37.96 -32.83
CA ASN A 158 -14.05 -39.06 -31.88
C ASN A 158 -12.71 -39.70 -31.52
N SER A 159 -11.66 -39.52 -32.35
CA SER A 159 -10.30 -39.93 -31.99
C SER A 159 -9.76 -39.08 -30.84
N HIS A 160 -9.35 -39.73 -29.75
CA HIS A 160 -8.76 -39.09 -28.57
C HIS A 160 -7.53 -38.24 -28.93
N LEU A 161 -6.70 -38.71 -29.86
CA LEU A 161 -5.53 -37.96 -30.32
C LEU A 161 -5.94 -36.73 -31.16
N ALA A 162 -6.87 -36.89 -32.10
CA ALA A 162 -7.34 -35.78 -32.92
C ALA A 162 -7.99 -34.69 -32.06
N TYR A 163 -8.77 -35.11 -31.06
CA TYR A 163 -9.38 -34.19 -30.11
C TYR A 163 -8.34 -33.49 -29.21
N TYR A 164 -7.34 -34.22 -28.71
CA TYR A 164 -6.24 -33.62 -27.96
C TYR A 164 -5.52 -32.55 -28.78
N VAL A 165 -5.15 -32.86 -30.03
CA VAL A 165 -4.46 -31.91 -30.92
C VAL A 165 -5.31 -30.67 -31.16
N LEU A 166 -6.62 -30.85 -31.37
CA LEU A 166 -7.56 -29.74 -31.50
C LEU A 166 -7.55 -28.83 -30.26
N VAL A 167 -7.72 -29.42 -29.08
CA VAL A 167 -7.71 -28.70 -27.80
C VAL A 167 -6.36 -28.01 -27.58
N ALA A 168 -5.24 -28.66 -27.92
CA ALA A 168 -3.90 -28.08 -27.81
C ALA A 168 -3.72 -26.86 -28.73
N VAL A 169 -4.22 -26.90 -29.97
CA VAL A 169 -4.18 -25.76 -30.90
C VAL A 169 -5.03 -24.61 -30.38
N ILE A 170 -6.25 -24.88 -29.89
CA ILE A 170 -7.10 -23.85 -29.29
C ILE A 170 -6.44 -23.25 -28.05
N ALA A 171 -5.92 -24.09 -27.16
CA ALA A 171 -5.23 -23.66 -25.95
C ALA A 171 -3.99 -22.80 -26.27
N PHE A 172 -3.20 -23.16 -27.28
CA PHE A 172 -2.09 -22.35 -27.74
C PHE A 172 -2.56 -20.97 -28.26
N GLY A 173 -3.65 -20.94 -29.04
CA GLY A 173 -4.29 -19.70 -29.47
C GLY A 173 -4.76 -18.82 -28.31
N VAL A 174 -5.33 -19.43 -27.27
CA VAL A 174 -5.74 -18.72 -26.04
C VAL A 174 -4.52 -18.20 -25.28
N VAL A 175 -3.46 -18.99 -25.12
CA VAL A 175 -2.21 -18.54 -24.48
C VAL A 175 -1.62 -17.36 -25.26
N TYR A 176 -1.64 -17.40 -26.60
CA TYR A 176 -1.22 -16.29 -27.44
C TYR A 176 -2.07 -15.03 -27.20
N ALA A 177 -3.39 -15.16 -27.24
CA ALA A 177 -4.32 -14.05 -27.01
C ALA A 177 -4.13 -13.44 -25.61
N LEU A 178 -4.05 -14.27 -24.56
CA LEU A 178 -3.80 -13.82 -23.19
C LEU A 178 -2.45 -13.11 -23.06
N LEU A 179 -1.40 -13.59 -23.73
CA LEU A 179 -0.10 -12.94 -23.71
C LEU A 179 -0.15 -11.56 -24.40
N ARG A 180 -0.93 -11.42 -25.49
CA ARG A 180 -1.17 -10.12 -26.14
C ARG A 180 -1.90 -9.16 -25.21
N VAL A 181 -2.96 -9.63 -24.53
CA VAL A 181 -3.69 -8.83 -23.55
C VAL A 181 -2.78 -8.36 -22.41
N VAL A 182 -1.99 -9.26 -21.82
CA VAL A 182 -1.10 -8.92 -20.70
C VAL A 182 0.00 -7.92 -21.10
N ARG A 183 0.55 -8.05 -22.32
CA ARG A 183 1.64 -7.17 -22.81
C ARG A 183 1.15 -5.88 -23.48
N SER A 184 -0.16 -5.69 -23.57
CA SER A 184 -0.75 -4.47 -24.12
C SER A 184 -0.80 -3.35 -23.09
N PRO A 185 -1.02 -2.08 -23.51
CA PRO A 185 -1.33 -0.98 -22.60
C PRO A 185 -2.39 -1.35 -21.56
N PHE A 186 -3.45 -2.06 -21.98
CA PHE A 186 -4.51 -2.55 -21.09
C PHE A 186 -3.98 -3.47 -19.99
N GLY A 187 -3.16 -4.46 -20.35
CA GLY A 187 -2.60 -5.42 -19.40
C GLY A 187 -1.69 -4.79 -18.34
N HIS A 188 -0.87 -3.80 -18.72
CA HIS A 188 -0.05 -3.08 -17.75
C HIS A 188 -0.86 -2.21 -16.78
N VAL A 189 -2.00 -1.67 -17.21
CA VAL A 189 -2.93 -0.97 -16.31
C VAL A 189 -3.57 -1.94 -15.31
N LEU A 190 -3.85 -3.19 -15.69
CA LEU A 190 -4.33 -4.19 -14.73
C LEU A 190 -3.34 -4.36 -13.58
N VAL A 191 -2.06 -4.54 -13.89
CA VAL A 191 -1.01 -4.67 -12.87
C VAL A 191 -0.95 -3.42 -12.00
N ALA A 192 -1.07 -2.23 -12.59
CA ALA A 192 -1.14 -0.98 -11.84
C ALA A 192 -2.33 -0.94 -10.86
N ILE A 193 -3.51 -1.43 -11.27
CA ILE A 193 -4.69 -1.55 -10.41
C ILE A 193 -4.44 -2.50 -9.23
N ARG A 194 -3.78 -3.64 -9.47
CA ARG A 194 -3.40 -4.59 -8.41
C ARG A 194 -2.46 -3.97 -7.38
N GLU A 195 -1.45 -3.24 -7.86
CA GLU A 195 -0.46 -2.62 -6.97
C GLU A 195 -1.07 -1.46 -6.18
N ASN A 196 -1.85 -0.61 -6.84
CA ASN A 196 -2.43 0.57 -6.21
C ASN A 196 -3.63 1.15 -6.99
N GLU A 197 -4.83 0.67 -6.66
CA GLU A 197 -6.07 1.12 -7.28
C GLU A 197 -6.32 2.62 -7.16
N GLN A 198 -6.04 3.20 -5.98
CA GLN A 198 -6.22 4.63 -5.76
C GLN A 198 -5.29 5.43 -6.67
N ARG A 199 -4.01 5.06 -6.74
CA ARG A 199 -3.07 5.75 -7.63
C ARG A 199 -3.50 5.68 -9.09
N ALA A 200 -3.88 4.51 -9.59
CA ALA A 200 -4.31 4.35 -10.98
C ALA A 200 -5.51 5.25 -11.31
N THR A 201 -6.45 5.41 -10.37
CA THR A 201 -7.60 6.32 -10.52
C THR A 201 -7.14 7.78 -10.65
N PHE A 202 -6.26 8.24 -9.76
CA PHE A 202 -5.75 9.63 -9.78
C PHE A 202 -4.78 9.92 -10.93
N GLN A 203 -4.24 8.90 -11.61
CA GLN A 203 -3.52 9.05 -12.88
C GLN A 203 -4.45 9.24 -14.10
N GLY A 204 -5.77 9.06 -13.94
CA GLY A 204 -6.72 9.23 -15.04
C GLY A 204 -7.26 7.94 -15.65
N TYR A 205 -7.02 6.77 -15.05
CA TYR A 205 -7.60 5.50 -15.51
C TYR A 205 -9.00 5.27 -14.94
N ASN A 206 -9.97 4.94 -15.80
CA ASN A 206 -11.29 4.48 -15.36
C ASN A 206 -11.22 2.98 -15.01
N ILE A 207 -10.79 2.70 -13.79
CA ILE A 207 -10.50 1.35 -13.28
C ILE A 207 -11.67 0.38 -13.40
N ASP A 208 -12.92 0.85 -13.28
CA ASP A 208 -14.11 0.00 -13.32
C ASP A 208 -14.30 -0.63 -14.71
N ARG A 209 -14.01 0.11 -15.78
CA ARG A 209 -14.04 -0.43 -17.15
C ARG A 209 -12.96 -1.49 -17.36
N TYR A 210 -11.75 -1.28 -16.84
CA TYR A 210 -10.68 -2.29 -16.92
C TYR A 210 -11.05 -3.57 -16.17
N LYS A 211 -11.58 -3.44 -14.94
CA LYS A 211 -12.07 -4.56 -14.14
C LYS A 211 -13.22 -5.31 -14.81
N LEU A 212 -14.16 -4.60 -15.45
CA LEU A 212 -15.28 -5.24 -16.16
C LEU A 212 -14.80 -6.01 -17.39
N LEU A 213 -13.97 -5.39 -18.23
CA LEU A 213 -13.45 -6.05 -19.43
C LEU A 213 -12.59 -7.27 -19.10
N VAL A 214 -11.71 -7.17 -18.09
CA VAL A 214 -10.88 -8.30 -17.68
C VAL A 214 -11.72 -9.43 -17.07
N PHE A 215 -12.79 -9.11 -16.35
CA PHE A 215 -13.73 -10.09 -15.82
C PHE A 215 -14.41 -10.85 -16.97
N VAL A 216 -14.91 -10.13 -18.00
CA VAL A 216 -15.53 -10.76 -19.18
C VAL A 216 -14.53 -11.65 -19.93
N ILE A 217 -13.31 -11.18 -20.19
CA ILE A 217 -12.26 -11.98 -20.86
C ILE A 217 -11.95 -13.24 -20.04
N SER A 218 -11.77 -13.08 -18.73
CA SER A 218 -11.50 -14.16 -17.79
C SER A 218 -12.62 -15.21 -17.81
N SER A 219 -13.87 -14.80 -17.59
CA SER A 219 -15.06 -15.66 -17.61
C SER A 219 -15.25 -16.37 -18.96
N THR A 220 -14.99 -15.66 -20.07
CA THR A 220 -15.15 -16.22 -21.43
C THR A 220 -14.11 -17.30 -21.72
N VAL A 221 -12.84 -17.09 -21.35
CA VAL A 221 -11.79 -18.11 -21.47
C VAL A 221 -12.11 -19.33 -20.60
N THR A 222 -12.58 -19.11 -19.37
CA THR A 222 -12.99 -20.19 -18.49
C THR A 222 -14.20 -20.95 -19.03
N GLY A 223 -15.20 -20.26 -19.59
CA GLY A 223 -16.38 -20.87 -20.22
C GLY A 223 -16.04 -21.65 -21.50
N LEU A 224 -15.10 -21.16 -22.31
CA LEU A 224 -14.57 -21.90 -23.47
C LEU A 224 -13.95 -23.23 -23.04
N ALA A 225 -13.14 -23.23 -21.97
CA ALA A 225 -12.56 -24.45 -21.42
C ALA A 225 -13.64 -25.44 -20.93
N GLY A 226 -14.72 -24.94 -20.31
CA GLY A 226 -15.85 -25.77 -19.89
C GLY A 226 -16.66 -26.34 -21.06
N GLY A 227 -16.90 -25.55 -22.11
CA GLY A 227 -17.52 -26.04 -23.35
C GLY A 227 -16.73 -27.18 -23.98
N LEU A 228 -15.40 -27.02 -24.09
CA LEU A 228 -14.51 -28.08 -24.58
C LEU A 228 -14.46 -29.30 -23.65
N LEU A 229 -14.60 -29.13 -22.33
CA LEU A 229 -14.65 -30.28 -21.42
C LEU A 229 -15.88 -31.15 -21.64
N ILE A 230 -17.03 -30.56 -21.92
CA ILE A 230 -18.25 -31.35 -22.16
C ILE A 230 -18.16 -32.14 -23.46
N PHE A 231 -17.55 -31.58 -24.49
CA PHE A 231 -17.24 -32.36 -25.69
C PHE A 231 -16.28 -33.50 -25.36
N LEU A 232 -15.33 -33.32 -24.44
CA LEU A 232 -14.47 -34.41 -23.95
C LEU A 232 -15.28 -35.51 -23.25
N HIS A 233 -16.05 -35.18 -22.21
CA HIS A 233 -16.77 -36.18 -21.42
C HIS A 233 -18.09 -36.68 -22.05
N ARG A 234 -18.57 -36.01 -23.10
CA ARG A 234 -19.89 -36.22 -23.73
C ARG A 234 -21.09 -36.08 -22.78
N LEU A 235 -20.90 -35.34 -21.69
CA LEU A 235 -21.89 -35.13 -20.64
C LEU A 235 -21.70 -33.74 -20.02
N ALA A 236 -22.80 -32.98 -19.91
CA ALA A 236 -22.85 -31.75 -19.11
C ALA A 236 -23.32 -32.09 -17.70
N ALA A 237 -22.46 -31.90 -16.69
CA ALA A 237 -22.76 -32.30 -15.31
C ALA A 237 -22.67 -31.12 -14.33
N ALA A 238 -23.51 -31.14 -13.29
CA ALA A 238 -23.64 -30.03 -12.33
C ALA A 238 -22.39 -29.82 -11.47
N GLU A 239 -21.58 -30.87 -11.26
CA GLU A 239 -20.34 -30.86 -10.48
C GLU A 239 -19.37 -29.76 -10.95
N SER A 240 -19.38 -29.48 -12.26
CA SER A 240 -18.57 -28.44 -12.90
C SER A 240 -18.88 -27.01 -12.44
N THR A 241 -20.00 -26.81 -11.74
CA THR A 241 -20.45 -25.52 -11.20
C THR A 241 -20.36 -25.44 -9.68
N THR A 242 -19.79 -26.44 -9.01
CA THR A 242 -19.75 -26.49 -7.54
C THR A 242 -18.80 -25.46 -6.95
N VAL A 243 -19.11 -25.05 -5.72
CA VAL A 243 -18.24 -24.18 -4.92
C VAL A 243 -16.88 -24.83 -4.65
N ALA A 244 -16.87 -26.13 -4.36
CA ALA A 244 -15.64 -26.89 -4.13
C ALA A 244 -14.70 -26.81 -5.35
N PHE A 245 -15.23 -27.07 -6.54
CA PHE A 245 -14.48 -26.96 -7.79
C PHE A 245 -13.96 -25.55 -8.05
N SER A 246 -14.70 -24.50 -7.65
CA SER A 246 -14.17 -23.13 -7.74
C SER A 246 -13.01 -22.86 -6.79
N GLY A 247 -13.00 -23.50 -5.61
CA GLY A 247 -11.87 -23.45 -4.68
C GLY A 247 -10.62 -24.12 -5.26
N GLU A 248 -10.79 -25.24 -5.96
CA GLU A 248 -9.71 -25.94 -6.67
C GLU A 248 -9.07 -25.05 -7.75
N PHE A 249 -9.86 -24.33 -8.54
CA PHE A 249 -9.31 -23.37 -9.52
C PHE A 249 -8.45 -22.28 -8.87
N LEU A 250 -8.91 -21.72 -7.75
CA LEU A 250 -8.13 -20.73 -7.03
C LEU A 250 -6.83 -21.35 -6.51
N ALA A 251 -6.88 -22.59 -6.01
CA ALA A 251 -5.70 -23.30 -5.55
C ALA A 251 -4.69 -23.56 -6.68
N MET A 252 -5.15 -23.96 -7.87
CA MET A 252 -4.27 -24.10 -9.05
C MET A 252 -3.54 -22.79 -9.37
N VAL A 253 -4.25 -21.66 -9.34
CA VAL A 253 -3.65 -20.33 -9.60
C VAL A 253 -2.61 -19.96 -8.54
N VAL A 254 -2.94 -20.12 -7.26
CA VAL A 254 -2.07 -19.76 -6.14
C VAL A 254 -0.84 -20.66 -6.06
N ILE A 255 -1.02 -21.99 -6.09
CA ILE A 255 0.07 -22.97 -6.03
C ILE A 255 0.99 -22.81 -7.24
N GLY A 256 0.41 -22.65 -8.44
CA GLY A 256 1.18 -22.40 -9.65
C GLY A 256 1.98 -21.09 -9.62
N GLY A 257 1.51 -20.11 -8.85
CA GLY A 257 2.10 -18.80 -8.69
C GLY A 257 1.34 -17.75 -9.51
N MET A 258 0.44 -17.02 -8.85
CA MET A 258 -0.43 -16.03 -9.48
C MET A 258 0.29 -14.87 -10.17
N ARG A 259 1.53 -14.56 -9.74
CA ARG A 259 2.36 -13.50 -10.35
C ARG A 259 3.08 -13.95 -11.62
N SER A 260 3.03 -15.24 -11.96
CA SER A 260 3.62 -15.80 -13.18
C SER A 260 2.55 -15.99 -14.26
N PHE A 261 2.90 -15.72 -15.51
CA PHE A 261 1.98 -15.91 -16.64
C PHE A 261 1.60 -17.39 -16.86
N LEU A 262 2.57 -18.30 -16.88
CA LEU A 262 2.33 -19.75 -17.03
C LEU A 262 2.19 -20.49 -15.68
N GLY A 263 2.35 -19.79 -14.55
CA GLY A 263 2.21 -20.38 -13.22
C GLY A 263 0.92 -21.19 -13.05
N PRO A 264 -0.27 -20.64 -13.36
CA PRO A 264 -1.54 -21.36 -13.25
C PRO A 264 -1.61 -22.67 -14.06
N ALA A 265 -0.97 -22.72 -15.23
CA ALA A 265 -0.91 -23.94 -16.03
C ALA A 265 -0.08 -25.03 -15.34
N LEU A 266 1.04 -24.65 -14.71
CA LEU A 266 1.82 -25.55 -13.86
C LEU A 266 1.03 -25.99 -12.62
N GLY A 267 0.23 -25.09 -12.04
CA GLY A 267 -0.65 -25.40 -10.93
C GLY A 267 -1.77 -26.38 -11.29
N ALA A 268 -2.36 -26.27 -12.49
CA ALA A 268 -3.35 -27.23 -13.00
C ALA A 268 -2.72 -28.61 -13.24
N LEU A 269 -1.51 -28.65 -13.81
CA LEU A 269 -0.74 -29.89 -13.96
C LEU A 269 -0.43 -30.52 -12.59
N PHE A 270 0.06 -29.72 -11.63
CA PHE A 270 0.35 -30.18 -10.28
C PHE A 270 -0.90 -30.71 -9.59
N PHE A 271 -2.01 -29.96 -9.64
CA PHE A 271 -3.28 -30.36 -9.03
C PHE A 271 -3.74 -31.71 -9.57
N LEU A 272 -3.73 -31.88 -10.89
CA LEU A 272 -4.21 -33.11 -11.49
C LEU A 272 -3.30 -34.29 -11.15
N LEU A 273 -1.98 -34.14 -11.27
CA LEU A 273 -1.04 -35.20 -10.89
C LEU A 273 -1.15 -35.54 -9.40
N PHE A 274 -1.29 -34.52 -8.55
CA PHE A 274 -1.50 -34.73 -7.11
C PHE A 274 -2.77 -35.53 -6.86
N ARG A 275 -3.90 -35.13 -7.48
CA ARG A 275 -5.17 -35.83 -7.37
C ARG A 275 -5.04 -37.29 -7.81
N GLU A 276 -4.60 -37.55 -9.04
CA GLU A 276 -4.54 -38.90 -9.60
C GLU A 276 -3.57 -39.81 -8.83
N LEU A 277 -2.42 -39.30 -8.39
CA LEU A 277 -1.45 -40.11 -7.65
C LEU A 277 -1.89 -40.38 -6.22
N PHE A 278 -2.47 -39.40 -5.52
CA PHE A 278 -2.89 -39.57 -4.13
C PHE A 278 -4.24 -40.28 -3.99
N SER A 279 -5.17 -40.14 -4.95
CA SER A 279 -6.44 -40.84 -4.92
C SER A 279 -6.29 -42.36 -5.00
N ILE A 280 -5.16 -42.85 -5.52
CA ILE A 280 -4.81 -44.28 -5.50
C ILE A 280 -4.58 -44.78 -4.06
N TYR A 281 -4.06 -43.93 -3.18
CA TYR A 281 -3.69 -44.31 -1.81
C TYR A 281 -4.74 -43.93 -0.77
N THR A 282 -5.51 -42.86 -0.98
CA THR A 282 -6.49 -42.38 0.00
C THR A 282 -7.63 -41.59 -0.63
N ASP A 283 -8.85 -41.84 -0.16
CA ASP A 283 -10.04 -41.06 -0.51
C ASP A 283 -9.98 -39.63 0.07
N ASN A 284 -9.17 -39.40 1.11
CA ASN A 284 -9.03 -38.12 1.79
C ASN A 284 -7.95 -37.20 1.18
N TRP A 285 -7.56 -37.42 -0.08
CA TRP A 285 -6.51 -36.65 -0.75
C TRP A 285 -6.77 -35.13 -0.71
N LEU A 286 -8.04 -34.71 -0.71
CA LEU A 286 -8.44 -33.30 -0.64
C LEU A 286 -8.01 -32.62 0.67
N LEU A 287 -7.96 -33.35 1.79
CA LEU A 287 -7.44 -32.82 3.06
C LEU A 287 -5.95 -32.46 2.94
N TYR A 288 -5.15 -33.38 2.39
CA TYR A 288 -3.71 -33.17 2.19
C TYR A 288 -3.45 -32.06 1.18
N PHE A 289 -4.25 -32.00 0.11
CA PHE A 289 -4.20 -30.88 -0.84
C PHE A 289 -4.50 -29.54 -0.14
N GLY A 290 -5.53 -29.50 0.71
CA GLY A 290 -5.87 -28.32 1.52
C GLY A 290 -4.73 -27.86 2.43
N LEU A 291 -4.05 -28.80 3.12
CA LEU A 291 -2.89 -28.48 3.96
C LEU A 291 -1.72 -27.91 3.14
N ILE A 292 -1.42 -28.50 1.99
CA ILE A 292 -0.39 -28.00 1.07
C ILE A 292 -0.75 -26.61 0.56
N PHE A 293 -2.01 -26.41 0.16
CA PHE A 293 -2.52 -25.11 -0.29
C PHE A 293 -2.37 -24.02 0.78
N VAL A 294 -2.77 -24.31 2.02
CA VAL A 294 -2.57 -23.39 3.16
C VAL A 294 -1.07 -23.13 3.36
N GLY A 295 -0.23 -24.15 3.27
CA GLY A 295 1.22 -24.00 3.33
C GLY A 295 1.78 -23.05 2.26
N PHE A 296 1.31 -23.16 1.01
CA PHE A 296 1.71 -22.23 -0.06
C PHE A 296 1.26 -20.80 0.23
N ILE A 297 0.03 -20.59 0.72
CA ILE A 297 -0.46 -19.25 1.09
C ILE A 297 0.40 -18.63 2.18
N VAL A 298 0.78 -19.40 3.20
CA VAL A 298 1.53 -18.90 4.36
C VAL A 298 3.02 -18.69 4.05
N PHE A 299 3.66 -19.64 3.37
CA PHE A 299 5.12 -19.67 3.24
C PHE A 299 5.65 -19.30 1.86
N SER A 300 4.86 -19.40 0.79
CA SER A 300 5.31 -19.14 -0.57
C SER A 300 4.24 -18.43 -1.41
N PRO A 301 3.98 -17.13 -1.17
CA PRO A 301 2.98 -16.36 -1.88
C PRO A 301 3.24 -16.23 -3.40
N SER A 302 4.46 -16.58 -3.84
CA SER A 302 4.87 -16.66 -5.25
C SER A 302 4.63 -18.03 -5.91
N GLY A 303 4.16 -19.04 -5.16
CA GLY A 303 3.90 -20.39 -5.66
C GLY A 303 5.16 -21.15 -6.12
N LEU A 304 4.94 -22.22 -6.88
CA LEU A 304 5.98 -23.10 -7.44
C LEU A 304 7.01 -22.34 -8.28
N THR A 305 6.57 -21.34 -9.04
CA THR A 305 7.47 -20.51 -9.87
C THR A 305 8.43 -19.66 -9.04
N GLY A 306 8.01 -19.20 -7.86
CA GLY A 306 8.85 -18.45 -6.93
C GLY A 306 9.91 -19.31 -6.25
N ILE A 307 9.56 -20.53 -5.84
CA ILE A 307 10.51 -21.49 -5.26
C ILE A 307 11.63 -21.79 -6.26
N TRP A 308 11.26 -22.05 -7.51
CA TRP A 308 12.23 -22.27 -8.59
C TRP A 308 13.15 -21.05 -8.80
N ALA A 309 12.59 -19.83 -8.76
CA ALA A 309 13.38 -18.61 -8.88
C ALA A 309 14.34 -18.41 -7.71
N GLN A 310 13.93 -18.68 -6.46
CA GLN A 310 14.80 -18.64 -5.29
C GLN A 310 15.92 -19.67 -5.37
N LEU A 311 15.60 -20.91 -5.77
CA LEU A 311 16.58 -21.97 -5.95
C LEU A 311 17.60 -21.59 -7.04
N ARG A 312 17.13 -21.01 -8.16
CA ARG A 312 18.00 -20.52 -9.23
C ARG A 312 18.87 -19.35 -8.79
N ARG A 313 18.37 -18.41 -7.98
CA ARG A 313 19.15 -17.29 -7.43
C ARG A 313 20.29 -17.75 -6.53
N ARG A 314 20.14 -18.89 -5.85
CA ARG A 314 21.24 -19.52 -5.09
C ARG A 314 22.40 -19.97 -5.97
N PHE A 315 22.13 -20.29 -7.23
CA PHE A 315 23.14 -20.69 -8.22
C PHE A 315 23.61 -19.53 -9.12
N SER A 316 22.90 -18.40 -9.15
CA SER A 316 23.24 -17.20 -9.92
C SER A 316 22.77 -15.96 -9.15
N PRO A 317 23.60 -15.38 -8.27
CA PRO A 317 23.25 -14.18 -7.54
C PRO A 317 22.98 -13.02 -8.51
N SER A 318 21.94 -12.24 -8.24
CA SER A 318 21.63 -11.02 -9.00
C SER A 318 22.56 -9.88 -8.54
N PRO A 319 22.90 -8.91 -9.41
CA PRO A 319 23.72 -7.76 -9.00
C PRO A 319 23.05 -6.99 -7.85
N GLU A 320 23.80 -6.67 -6.78
CA GLU A 320 23.28 -6.02 -5.58
C GLU A 320 22.61 -4.66 -5.86
N ASP A 321 21.38 -4.46 -5.34
CA ASP A 321 20.56 -3.25 -5.48
C ASP A 321 21.20 -1.98 -4.88
N GLY A 322 22.21 -2.13 -4.01
CA GLY A 322 23.00 -1.01 -3.47
C GLY A 322 23.77 -0.23 -4.56
N ALA A 323 24.01 -0.82 -5.73
CA ALA A 323 24.64 -0.15 -6.87
C ALA A 323 23.65 0.66 -7.74
N ALA A 324 22.34 0.68 -7.42
CA ALA A 324 21.35 1.41 -8.20
C ALA A 324 21.47 2.94 -8.04
N MET A 325 21.75 3.42 -6.82
CA MET A 325 21.93 4.85 -6.56
C MET A 325 23.24 5.40 -7.15
N SER A 326 24.29 4.57 -7.29
CA SER A 326 25.58 5.00 -7.85
C SER A 326 25.55 5.22 -9.37
N LYS A 327 24.56 4.64 -10.07
CA LYS A 327 24.35 4.81 -11.51
C LYS A 327 23.45 5.99 -11.87
N ARG A 328 22.80 6.60 -10.86
CA ARG A 328 21.87 7.72 -11.06
C ARG A 328 22.59 8.93 -11.63
N LYS A 329 22.12 9.42 -12.77
CA LYS A 329 22.59 10.68 -13.38
C LYS A 329 21.62 11.80 -13.04
N ILE A 330 22.18 12.88 -12.50
CA ILE A 330 21.44 14.09 -12.10
C ILE A 330 21.79 15.19 -13.09
N PHE A 331 20.76 15.87 -13.60
CA PHE A 331 20.89 17.05 -14.43
C PHE A 331 20.24 18.21 -13.69
N GLU A 332 20.94 19.34 -13.61
CA GLU A 332 20.43 20.56 -12.97
C GLU A 332 20.03 21.59 -14.03
N GLY A 333 19.05 22.43 -13.70
CA GLY A 333 18.64 23.55 -14.55
C GLY A 333 17.94 23.17 -15.86
N LEU A 334 17.47 21.92 -16.01
CA LEU A 334 16.68 21.54 -17.18
C LEU A 334 15.33 22.27 -17.17
N PRO A 335 14.90 22.84 -18.31
CA PRO A 335 13.55 23.38 -18.42
C PRO A 335 12.52 22.25 -18.39
N LEU A 336 11.26 22.59 -18.08
CA LEU A 336 10.15 21.64 -18.18
C LEU A 336 10.06 21.11 -19.64
N PRO A 337 10.00 19.78 -19.86
CA PRO A 337 9.83 19.18 -21.18
C PRO A 337 8.68 19.80 -21.97
N GLU A 338 8.85 19.96 -23.29
CA GLU A 338 7.89 20.68 -24.14
C GLU A 338 6.49 20.04 -24.12
N PHE A 339 6.42 18.71 -24.16
CA PHE A 339 5.17 17.95 -24.13
C PHE A 339 4.40 18.05 -22.78
N LEU A 340 5.03 18.59 -21.72
CA LEU A 340 4.42 18.84 -20.41
C LEU A 340 3.96 20.27 -20.24
N ARG A 341 4.28 21.20 -21.16
CA ARG A 341 3.89 22.61 -21.04
C ARG A 341 2.44 22.77 -21.49
N PRO A 342 1.51 23.14 -20.58
CA PRO A 342 0.14 23.42 -20.98
C PRO A 342 0.07 24.73 -21.77
N ALA A 343 -1.04 24.93 -22.49
CA ALA A 343 -1.31 26.23 -23.11
C ALA A 343 -1.40 27.32 -22.03
N ARG A 344 -0.78 28.47 -22.28
CA ARG A 344 -0.79 29.59 -21.34
C ARG A 344 -2.24 30.06 -21.11
N LYS A 345 -2.63 30.13 -19.85
CA LYS A 345 -3.93 30.67 -19.41
C LYS A 345 -3.72 31.92 -18.58
N GLU A 346 -4.77 32.73 -18.48
CA GLU A 346 -4.81 33.94 -17.66
C GLU A 346 -5.98 33.87 -16.67
N GLY A 347 -5.87 34.57 -15.54
CA GLY A 347 -6.90 34.60 -14.50
C GLY A 347 -6.98 33.32 -13.65
N ALA A 348 -8.15 33.11 -13.06
CA ALA A 348 -8.40 31.99 -12.14
C ALA A 348 -8.47 30.66 -12.89
N VAL A 349 -7.60 29.72 -12.51
CA VAL A 349 -7.53 28.38 -13.11
C VAL A 349 -8.24 27.33 -12.27
N LEU A 350 -8.30 27.51 -10.95
CA LEU A 350 -8.99 26.63 -10.02
C LEU A 350 -9.69 27.48 -8.96
N GLU A 351 -10.98 27.24 -8.76
CA GLU A 351 -11.81 27.93 -7.78
C GLU A 351 -12.57 26.92 -6.93
N ALA A 352 -12.43 26.98 -5.62
CA ALA A 352 -13.33 26.35 -4.66
C ALA A 352 -14.15 27.46 -4.01
N GLN A 353 -15.48 27.36 -4.05
CA GLN A 353 -16.38 28.38 -3.53
C GLN A 353 -17.34 27.74 -2.51
N GLY A 354 -17.27 28.20 -1.27
CA GLY A 354 -18.15 27.77 -0.16
C GLY A 354 -18.16 26.26 0.10
N ILE A 355 -17.03 25.58 -0.14
CA ILE A 355 -16.98 24.12 0.01
C ILE A 355 -17.05 23.73 1.48
N SER A 356 -17.92 22.77 1.80
CA SER A 356 -18.05 22.21 3.15
C SER A 356 -18.03 20.70 3.13
N LYS A 357 -17.52 20.09 4.20
CA LYS A 357 -17.56 18.64 4.40
C LYS A 357 -17.70 18.24 5.85
N ARG A 358 -18.66 17.35 6.11
CA ARG A 358 -18.89 16.68 7.40
C ARG A 358 -18.65 15.18 7.28
N PHE A 359 -17.91 14.62 8.24
CA PHE A 359 -17.73 13.18 8.41
C PHE A 359 -18.38 12.75 9.73
N GLY A 360 -19.55 12.11 9.66
CA GLY A 360 -20.32 11.78 10.85
C GLY A 360 -20.65 13.04 11.66
N GLY A 361 -20.16 13.11 12.90
CA GLY A 361 -20.33 14.27 13.79
C GLY A 361 -19.28 15.38 13.64
N ILE A 362 -18.22 15.18 12.86
CA ILE A 362 -17.08 16.12 12.75
C ILE A 362 -17.24 16.97 11.49
N GLN A 363 -17.29 18.30 11.67
CA GLN A 363 -17.22 19.24 10.57
C GLN A 363 -15.74 19.52 10.24
N ALA A 364 -15.26 18.95 9.13
CA ALA A 364 -13.85 19.01 8.77
C ALA A 364 -13.50 20.23 7.92
N VAL A 365 -14.45 20.73 7.12
CA VAL A 365 -14.32 21.93 6.28
C VAL A 365 -15.67 22.68 6.34
N ARG A 366 -15.65 23.99 6.59
CA ARG A 366 -16.85 24.84 6.63
C ARG A 366 -16.66 26.08 5.76
N ASP A 367 -17.52 26.21 4.75
CA ASP A 367 -17.66 27.37 3.87
C ASP A 367 -16.34 27.90 3.29
N ASN A 368 -15.43 26.99 2.92
CA ASN A 368 -14.11 27.39 2.47
C ASN A 368 -14.13 27.88 1.03
N SER A 369 -13.48 29.02 0.81
CA SER A 369 -13.26 29.56 -0.53
C SER A 369 -11.78 29.78 -0.80
N LEU A 370 -11.31 29.30 -1.96
CA LEU A 370 -9.92 29.33 -2.39
C LEU A 370 -9.86 29.54 -3.91
N THR A 371 -8.94 30.36 -4.38
CA THR A 371 -8.73 30.61 -5.81
C THR A 371 -7.26 30.57 -6.16
N VAL A 372 -6.90 29.74 -7.14
CA VAL A 372 -5.55 29.63 -7.70
C VAL A 372 -5.52 30.32 -9.05
N GLN A 373 -4.58 31.25 -9.23
CA GLN A 373 -4.38 31.99 -10.47
C GLN A 373 -3.37 31.28 -11.39
N ALA A 374 -3.45 31.57 -12.69
CA ALA A 374 -2.47 31.08 -13.65
C ALA A 374 -1.04 31.58 -13.32
N GLY A 375 -0.03 30.72 -13.53
CA GLY A 375 1.39 31.05 -13.33
C GLY A 375 1.79 31.33 -11.88
N GLN A 376 0.97 30.97 -10.89
CA GLN A 376 1.25 31.20 -9.48
C GLN A 376 1.45 29.90 -8.69
N ILE A 377 2.28 30.00 -7.66
CA ILE A 377 2.34 29.03 -6.56
C ILE A 377 1.44 29.56 -5.45
N HIS A 378 0.37 28.84 -5.16
CA HIS A 378 -0.54 29.13 -4.07
C HIS A 378 -0.29 28.16 -2.92
N ALA A 379 0.04 28.66 -1.73
CA ALA A 379 0.21 27.83 -0.54
C ALA A 379 -1.05 27.77 0.31
N LEU A 380 -1.38 26.59 0.81
CA LEU A 380 -2.41 26.35 1.80
C LEU A 380 -1.74 25.92 3.11
N ILE A 381 -1.76 26.79 4.11
CA ILE A 381 -1.13 26.57 5.41
C ILE A 381 -2.18 26.53 6.52
N GLY A 382 -1.81 25.99 7.67
CA GLY A 382 -2.63 25.94 8.88
C GLY A 382 -2.05 24.92 9.88
N PRO A 383 -2.46 24.96 11.16
CA PRO A 383 -2.06 23.97 12.15
C PRO A 383 -2.57 22.56 11.81
N ASN A 384 -2.11 21.55 12.55
CA ASN A 384 -2.62 20.19 12.41
C ASN A 384 -4.11 20.14 12.77
N GLY A 385 -4.90 19.44 11.96
CA GLY A 385 -6.35 19.41 12.11
C GLY A 385 -7.10 20.62 11.52
N ALA A 386 -6.42 21.57 10.87
CA ALA A 386 -7.08 22.73 10.27
C ALA A 386 -7.99 22.42 9.06
N GLY A 387 -7.96 21.20 8.50
CA GLY A 387 -8.78 20.82 7.34
C GLY A 387 -8.08 20.94 5.97
N LYS A 388 -6.76 21.11 5.92
CA LYS A 388 -5.95 21.26 4.68
C LYS A 388 -6.08 20.05 3.74
N THR A 389 -5.74 18.87 4.23
CA THR A 389 -5.82 17.61 3.47
C THR A 389 -7.26 17.30 3.05
N THR A 390 -8.24 17.61 3.91
CA THR A 390 -9.66 17.48 3.56
C THR A 390 -10.03 18.40 2.40
N THR A 391 -9.59 19.66 2.42
CA THR A 391 -9.80 20.61 1.32
C THR A 391 -9.19 20.10 0.01
N PHE A 392 -7.98 19.55 0.06
CA PHE A 392 -7.34 18.89 -1.08
C PHE A 392 -8.14 17.70 -1.59
N ASN A 393 -8.67 16.87 -0.68
CA ASN A 393 -9.51 15.73 -1.03
C ASN A 393 -10.81 16.14 -1.71
N LEU A 394 -11.40 17.28 -1.32
CA LEU A 394 -12.59 17.85 -1.97
C LEU A 394 -12.27 18.37 -3.38
N ILE A 395 -11.20 19.16 -3.51
CA ILE A 395 -10.76 19.74 -4.77
C ILE A 395 -10.38 18.66 -5.79
N SER A 396 -9.67 17.62 -5.35
CA SER A 396 -9.21 16.52 -6.21
C SER A 396 -10.26 15.44 -6.47
N GLY A 397 -11.48 15.59 -5.92
CA GLY A 397 -12.60 14.67 -6.12
C GLY A 397 -12.52 13.35 -5.34
N MET A 398 -11.60 13.23 -4.37
CA MET A 398 -11.56 12.07 -3.47
C MET A 398 -12.82 11.97 -2.62
N PHE A 399 -13.34 13.13 -2.19
CA PHE A 399 -14.63 13.24 -1.54
C PHE A 399 -15.46 14.30 -2.25
N MET A 400 -16.75 14.03 -2.42
CA MET A 400 -17.69 15.04 -2.90
C MET A 400 -17.99 16.04 -1.77
N PRO A 401 -17.94 17.36 -2.01
CA PRO A 401 -18.37 18.36 -1.04
C PRO A 401 -19.87 18.22 -0.74
N ASP A 402 -20.27 18.49 0.50
CA ASP A 402 -21.68 18.46 0.90
C ASP A 402 -22.42 19.72 0.40
N THR A 403 -21.72 20.86 0.38
CA THR A 403 -22.15 22.14 -0.18
C THR A 403 -20.99 22.82 -0.89
N GLY A 404 -21.29 23.82 -1.73
CA GLY A 404 -20.29 24.57 -2.49
C GLY A 404 -19.92 23.91 -3.83
N ALA A 405 -19.06 24.57 -4.59
CA ALA A 405 -18.66 24.14 -5.93
C ALA A 405 -17.14 24.24 -6.12
N VAL A 406 -16.61 23.37 -6.97
CA VAL A 406 -15.20 23.42 -7.40
C VAL A 406 -15.17 23.56 -8.92
N ARG A 407 -14.52 24.60 -9.43
CA ARG A 407 -14.39 24.88 -10.86
C ARG A 407 -12.93 24.80 -11.30
N LEU A 408 -12.68 24.06 -12.38
CA LEU A 408 -11.41 23.99 -13.07
C LEU A 408 -11.58 24.66 -14.45
N HIS A 409 -10.84 25.73 -14.70
CA HIS A 409 -10.98 26.56 -15.91
C HIS A 409 -12.43 26.96 -16.20
N GLY A 410 -13.14 27.39 -15.15
CA GLY A 410 -14.55 27.80 -15.20
C GLY A 410 -15.56 26.66 -15.28
N LYS A 411 -15.14 25.39 -15.41
CA LYS A 411 -16.03 24.22 -15.48
C LYS A 411 -16.16 23.56 -14.13
N GLU A 412 -17.38 23.27 -13.70
CA GLU A 412 -17.63 22.55 -12.45
C GLU A 412 -17.14 21.10 -12.52
N ILE A 413 -16.42 20.67 -11.48
CA ILE A 413 -15.77 19.36 -11.40
C ILE A 413 -16.15 18.53 -10.17
N GLN A 414 -16.87 19.10 -9.19
CA GLN A 414 -17.14 18.47 -7.90
C GLN A 414 -17.96 17.16 -7.96
N HIS A 415 -18.68 16.92 -9.06
CA HIS A 415 -19.47 15.71 -9.29
C HIS A 415 -18.76 14.69 -10.19
N LEU A 416 -17.58 15.02 -10.69
CA LEU A 416 -16.80 14.14 -11.53
C LEU A 416 -15.94 13.22 -10.66
N PRO A 417 -15.75 11.95 -11.08
CA PRO A 417 -14.83 11.07 -10.38
C PRO A 417 -13.37 11.50 -10.65
N PRO A 418 -12.40 11.16 -9.76
CA PRO A 418 -11.03 11.68 -9.83
C PRO A 418 -10.33 11.45 -11.17
N GLU A 419 -10.59 10.33 -11.84
CA GLU A 419 -9.96 10.04 -13.13
C GLU A 419 -10.40 11.01 -14.23
N ARG A 420 -11.64 11.50 -14.16
CA ARG A 420 -12.19 12.49 -15.10
C ARG A 420 -11.65 13.88 -14.78
N ILE A 421 -11.49 14.20 -13.51
CA ILE A 421 -10.87 15.44 -13.04
C ILE A 421 -9.41 15.51 -13.53
N CYS A 422 -8.66 14.43 -13.39
CA CYS A 422 -7.29 14.30 -13.92
C CYS A 422 -7.25 14.44 -15.45
N GLN A 423 -8.20 13.81 -16.17
CA GLN A 423 -8.34 13.99 -17.62
C GLN A 423 -8.68 15.44 -18.04
N GLN A 424 -9.26 16.25 -17.14
CA GLN A 424 -9.52 17.66 -17.39
C GLN A 424 -8.34 18.59 -17.03
N GLY A 425 -7.23 18.04 -16.54
CA GLY A 425 -5.98 18.79 -16.31
C GLY A 425 -5.64 19.04 -14.85
N LEU A 426 -6.34 18.45 -13.87
CA LEU A 426 -5.98 18.58 -12.45
C LEU A 426 -5.31 17.31 -11.93
N ALA A 427 -3.99 17.35 -11.70
CA ALA A 427 -3.25 16.22 -11.12
C ALA A 427 -2.87 16.48 -9.65
N ARG A 428 -2.65 15.41 -8.89
CA ARG A 428 -2.31 15.46 -7.47
C ARG A 428 -1.14 14.54 -7.13
N SER A 429 -0.18 15.05 -6.37
CA SER A 429 0.77 14.25 -5.58
C SER A 429 0.25 14.06 -4.15
N PHE A 430 0.57 12.93 -3.52
CA PHE A 430 -0.01 12.56 -2.21
C PHE A 430 0.97 12.79 -1.06
N GLN A 431 0.47 13.04 0.15
CA GLN A 431 1.30 13.24 1.35
C GLN A 431 2.19 12.03 1.63
N ILE A 432 1.61 10.83 1.64
CA ILE A 432 2.36 9.57 1.74
C ILE A 432 2.62 9.07 0.32
N THR A 433 3.88 8.74 0.01
CA THR A 433 4.29 8.27 -1.32
C THR A 433 3.49 7.03 -1.73
N ASN A 434 2.62 7.21 -2.74
CA ASN A 434 1.65 6.20 -3.13
C ASN A 434 2.08 5.48 -4.43
N LEU A 435 3.30 4.95 -4.50
CA LEU A 435 3.86 4.36 -5.73
C LEU A 435 3.30 2.97 -6.04
N PHE A 436 3.45 2.52 -7.29
CA PHE A 436 3.29 1.10 -7.63
C PHE A 436 4.57 0.36 -7.24
N LYS A 437 4.62 -0.12 -5.98
CA LYS A 437 5.84 -0.65 -5.37
C LYS A 437 6.41 -1.87 -6.10
N GLY A 438 5.56 -2.74 -6.64
CA GLY A 438 5.95 -3.92 -7.41
C GLY A 438 6.32 -3.65 -8.87
N LEU A 439 6.24 -2.39 -9.34
CA LEU A 439 6.64 -1.97 -10.68
C LEU A 439 7.96 -1.20 -10.64
N THR A 440 8.67 -1.17 -11.77
CA THR A 440 9.91 -0.40 -11.87
C THR A 440 9.64 1.11 -11.90
N ILE A 441 10.66 1.94 -11.66
CA ILE A 441 10.54 3.41 -11.77
C ILE A 441 10.10 3.80 -13.18
N TYR A 442 10.67 3.15 -14.19
CA TYR A 442 10.28 3.37 -15.58
C TYR A 442 8.79 3.08 -15.80
N GLU A 443 8.29 1.94 -15.32
CA GLU A 443 6.87 1.58 -15.46
C GLU A 443 5.94 2.54 -14.71
N ASN A 444 6.33 2.99 -13.52
CA ASN A 444 5.58 3.98 -12.73
C ASN A 444 5.35 5.27 -13.53
N LEU A 445 6.39 5.80 -14.17
CA LEU A 445 6.32 7.03 -14.97
C LEU A 445 5.62 6.79 -16.32
N ARG A 446 5.96 5.70 -17.02
CA ARG A 446 5.35 5.34 -18.30
C ARG A 446 3.84 5.19 -18.19
N LEU A 447 3.34 4.58 -17.11
CA LEU A 447 1.90 4.44 -16.85
C LEU A 447 1.19 5.81 -16.71
N SER A 448 1.84 6.81 -16.14
CA SER A 448 1.24 8.15 -16.04
C SER A 448 1.11 8.83 -17.42
N LEU A 449 2.12 8.71 -18.28
CA LEU A 449 2.09 9.24 -19.65
C LEU A 449 1.10 8.49 -20.54
N GLN A 450 1.08 7.15 -20.40
CA GLN A 450 0.13 6.29 -21.09
C GLN A 450 -1.33 6.66 -20.79
N ALA A 451 -1.64 7.18 -19.59
CA ALA A 451 -3.01 7.51 -19.20
C ALA A 451 -3.65 8.59 -20.10
N ARG A 452 -2.83 9.46 -20.72
CA ARG A 452 -3.27 10.50 -21.65
C ARG A 452 -3.32 10.03 -23.11
N HIS A 453 -2.64 8.92 -23.43
CA HIS A 453 -2.56 8.41 -24.79
C HIS A 453 -3.89 7.78 -25.24
N ALA A 454 -4.21 7.86 -26.53
CA ALA A 454 -5.45 7.30 -27.10
C ALA A 454 -5.50 5.77 -26.99
N ALA A 455 -4.34 5.12 -27.09
CA ALA A 455 -4.21 3.66 -27.02
C ALA A 455 -4.19 3.07 -25.59
N ARG A 456 -4.50 3.85 -24.55
CA ARG A 456 -4.51 3.36 -23.15
C ARG A 456 -5.43 2.16 -22.89
N PHE A 457 -6.45 1.98 -23.74
CA PHE A 457 -7.39 0.85 -23.71
C PHE A 457 -7.08 -0.24 -24.76
N ASP A 458 -5.99 -0.09 -25.54
CA ASP A 458 -5.59 -1.13 -26.48
C ASP A 458 -5.22 -2.40 -25.70
N PHE A 459 -5.93 -3.48 -26.01
CA PHE A 459 -5.78 -4.79 -25.40
C PHE A 459 -5.07 -5.80 -26.31
N TRP A 460 -4.66 -5.38 -27.51
CA TRP A 460 -4.08 -6.26 -28.51
C TRP A 460 -2.68 -5.86 -28.94
N ARG A 461 -2.38 -4.58 -29.15
CA ARG A 461 -1.03 -4.14 -29.57
C ARG A 461 -0.07 -4.15 -28.38
N ASP A 462 1.16 -4.54 -28.66
CA ASP A 462 2.23 -4.61 -27.67
C ASP A 462 2.61 -3.21 -27.17
N ILE A 463 2.86 -3.05 -25.86
CA ILE A 463 3.24 -1.76 -25.30
C ILE A 463 4.53 -1.22 -25.91
N ASP A 464 5.46 -2.09 -26.29
CA ASP A 464 6.74 -1.71 -26.91
C ASP A 464 6.56 -1.05 -28.30
N SER A 465 5.35 -1.10 -28.85
CA SER A 465 5.02 -0.54 -30.17
C SER A 465 4.63 0.94 -30.13
N TYR A 466 4.74 1.59 -28.97
CA TYR A 466 4.37 3.00 -28.74
C TYR A 466 5.62 3.85 -28.45
N PRO A 467 6.45 4.17 -29.47
CA PRO A 467 7.73 4.85 -29.27
C PRO A 467 7.59 6.25 -28.66
N GLU A 468 6.49 6.95 -28.92
CA GLU A 468 6.18 8.27 -28.36
C GLU A 468 6.09 8.23 -26.83
N ILE A 469 5.33 7.27 -26.26
CA ILE A 469 5.21 7.10 -24.80
C ILE A 469 6.59 6.83 -24.19
N HIS A 470 7.40 6.00 -24.84
CA HIS A 470 8.75 5.66 -24.37
C HIS A 470 9.72 6.85 -24.43
N ALA A 471 9.66 7.65 -25.50
CA ALA A 471 10.45 8.86 -25.65
C ALA A 471 10.10 9.90 -24.59
N GLU A 472 8.80 10.19 -24.39
CA GLU A 472 8.32 11.09 -23.34
C GLU A 472 8.71 10.58 -21.94
N THR A 473 8.67 9.26 -21.71
CA THR A 473 9.07 8.66 -20.42
C THR A 473 10.56 8.89 -20.17
N ALA A 474 11.42 8.67 -21.17
CA ALA A 474 12.85 8.89 -21.06
C ALA A 474 13.19 10.36 -20.79
N GLU A 475 12.48 11.29 -21.43
CA GLU A 475 12.67 12.72 -21.22
C GLU A 475 12.21 13.16 -19.82
N LEU A 476 11.06 12.68 -19.35
CA LEU A 476 10.58 12.91 -17.98
C LEU A 476 11.56 12.34 -16.94
N MET A 477 12.07 11.13 -17.15
CA MET A 477 13.09 10.53 -16.28
C MET A 477 14.37 11.36 -16.21
N LYS A 478 14.81 11.90 -17.35
CA LYS A 478 15.96 12.80 -17.43
C LYS A 478 15.70 14.09 -16.66
N PHE A 479 14.53 14.71 -16.85
CA PHE A 479 14.12 15.94 -16.15
C PHE A 479 14.10 15.79 -14.62
N LEU A 480 13.57 14.66 -14.13
CA LEU A 480 13.55 14.34 -12.69
C LEU A 480 14.93 13.94 -12.15
N GLY A 481 15.91 13.71 -13.05
CA GLY A 481 17.23 13.16 -12.75
C GLY A 481 17.13 11.78 -12.11
N LEU A 482 16.33 10.90 -12.71
CA LEU A 482 16.15 9.48 -12.37
C LEU A 482 16.80 8.54 -13.40
N GLN A 483 17.51 9.09 -14.39
CA GLN A 483 18.22 8.31 -15.40
C GLN A 483 19.26 7.38 -14.74
N GLY A 484 19.31 6.12 -15.18
CA GLY A 484 20.15 5.07 -14.60
C GLY A 484 19.46 4.25 -13.50
N MET A 485 18.19 4.55 -13.18
CA MET A 485 17.38 3.83 -12.19
C MET A 485 16.13 3.16 -12.80
N GLU A 486 16.11 2.94 -14.11
CA GLU A 486 14.93 2.51 -14.88
C GLU A 486 14.34 1.19 -14.37
N GLU A 487 15.20 0.22 -14.05
CA GLU A 487 14.83 -1.15 -13.65
C GLU A 487 14.64 -1.31 -12.14
N VAL A 488 14.86 -0.25 -11.36
CA VAL A 488 14.75 -0.30 -9.89
C VAL A 488 13.27 -0.40 -9.51
N GLY A 489 12.94 -1.29 -8.57
CA GLY A 489 11.59 -1.41 -8.04
C GLY A 489 11.18 -0.16 -7.26
N GLY A 490 9.93 0.30 -7.40
CA GLY A 490 9.45 1.49 -6.70
C GLY A 490 9.50 1.37 -5.16
N GLY A 491 9.45 0.13 -4.63
CA GLY A 491 9.60 -0.16 -3.21
C GLY A 491 11.04 -0.09 -2.68
N ASP A 492 12.05 -0.19 -3.56
CA ASP A 492 13.47 -0.29 -3.17
C ASP A 492 14.17 1.08 -3.13
N LEU A 493 13.43 2.14 -3.47
CA LEU A 493 13.95 3.50 -3.59
C LEU A 493 13.99 4.22 -2.23
N SER A 494 15.00 5.09 -2.03
CA SER A 494 15.03 5.97 -0.86
C SER A 494 13.78 6.86 -0.81
N TYR A 495 13.39 7.33 0.38
CA TYR A 495 12.21 8.15 0.54
C TYR A 495 12.22 9.41 -0.36
N GLY A 496 13.35 10.10 -0.46
CA GLY A 496 13.50 11.25 -1.37
C GLY A 496 13.40 10.88 -2.85
N GLY A 497 13.93 9.72 -3.26
CA GLY A 497 13.70 9.20 -4.59
C GLY A 497 12.22 8.89 -4.84
N GLN A 498 11.52 8.28 -3.87
CA GLN A 498 10.10 7.98 -3.99
C GLN A 498 9.27 9.25 -4.19
N ARG A 499 9.65 10.35 -3.52
CA ARG A 499 9.01 11.66 -3.68
C ARG A 499 9.17 12.23 -5.09
N LEU A 500 10.35 12.09 -5.69
CA LEU A 500 10.60 12.50 -7.07
C LEU A 500 9.79 11.69 -8.08
N VAL A 501 9.66 10.38 -7.86
CA VAL A 501 8.80 9.52 -8.71
C VAL A 501 7.34 9.91 -8.54
N ASP A 502 6.87 10.17 -7.32
CA ASP A 502 5.50 10.64 -7.05
C ASP A 502 5.17 11.94 -7.80
N LEU A 503 6.08 12.91 -7.74
CA LEU A 503 5.98 14.15 -8.51
C LEU A 503 5.98 13.88 -10.02
N GLY A 504 6.86 12.99 -10.48
CA GLY A 504 6.93 12.58 -11.88
C GLY A 504 5.65 11.95 -12.40
N ILE A 505 5.01 11.10 -11.59
CA ILE A 505 3.72 10.49 -11.89
C ILE A 505 2.62 11.56 -12.05
N ALA A 506 2.59 12.54 -11.16
CA ALA A 506 1.61 13.62 -11.25
C ALA A 506 1.84 14.46 -12.51
N LEU A 507 3.10 14.76 -12.85
CA LEU A 507 3.47 15.48 -14.07
C LEU A 507 3.18 14.70 -15.35
N GLY A 508 3.44 13.39 -15.39
CA GLY A 508 3.19 12.56 -16.56
C GLY A 508 1.71 12.48 -16.94
N SER A 509 0.81 12.84 -16.03
CA SER A 509 -0.62 13.03 -16.33
C SER A 509 -0.92 14.29 -17.17
N LYS A 510 0.12 15.05 -17.55
CA LYS A 510 0.08 16.32 -18.31
C LYS A 510 -0.89 17.34 -17.69
N PRO A 511 -0.69 17.75 -16.42
CA PRO A 511 -1.62 18.64 -15.73
C PRO A 511 -1.55 20.09 -16.23
N GLU A 512 -2.71 20.74 -16.20
CA GLU A 512 -2.88 22.18 -16.34
C GLU A 512 -2.90 22.88 -14.97
N VAL A 513 -3.18 22.17 -13.88
CA VAL A 513 -3.05 22.60 -12.49
C VAL A 513 -2.54 21.42 -11.66
N LEU A 514 -1.56 21.66 -10.78
CA LEU A 514 -0.91 20.61 -9.98
C LEU A 514 -1.11 20.84 -8.48
N LEU A 515 -1.62 19.83 -7.79
CA LEU A 515 -1.77 19.81 -6.33
C LEU A 515 -0.59 19.05 -5.72
N MET A 516 0.09 19.66 -4.75
CA MET A 516 1.18 19.04 -4.01
C MET A 516 0.91 19.07 -2.51
N ASP A 517 0.81 17.88 -1.91
CA ASP A 517 0.50 17.72 -0.49
C ASP A 517 1.80 17.38 0.26
N GLU A 518 2.44 18.39 0.88
CA GLU A 518 3.72 18.30 1.62
C GLU A 518 4.91 17.74 0.81
N PRO A 519 5.24 18.31 -0.37
CA PRO A 519 6.35 17.86 -1.21
C PRO A 519 7.72 17.80 -0.50
N LEU A 520 7.94 18.58 0.56
CA LEU A 520 9.24 18.73 1.20
C LEU A 520 9.41 17.94 2.51
N ALA A 521 8.32 17.36 3.04
CA ALA A 521 8.32 16.65 4.31
C ALA A 521 9.19 15.38 4.25
N GLY A 522 9.94 15.09 5.32
CA GLY A 522 10.78 13.87 5.44
C GLY A 522 12.03 13.82 4.56
N LEU A 523 12.32 14.85 3.76
CA LEU A 523 13.50 14.90 2.89
C LEU A 523 14.76 15.38 3.63
N ALA A 524 15.93 14.87 3.24
CA ALA A 524 17.23 15.43 3.64
C ALA A 524 17.42 16.84 3.06
N ALA A 525 18.27 17.68 3.67
CA ALA A 525 18.42 19.09 3.28
C ALA A 525 18.74 19.29 1.78
N ALA A 526 19.70 18.54 1.24
CA ALA A 526 20.08 18.61 -0.18
C ALA A 526 18.96 18.15 -1.12
N GLU A 527 18.24 17.07 -0.78
CA GLU A 527 17.10 16.60 -1.57
C GLU A 527 15.94 17.59 -1.54
N ARG A 528 15.70 18.19 -0.37
CA ARG A 528 14.64 19.20 -0.17
C ARG A 528 14.88 20.45 -1.00
N GLU A 529 16.11 20.96 -1.04
CA GLU A 529 16.47 22.10 -1.88
C GLU A 529 16.25 21.79 -3.37
N ARG A 530 16.65 20.60 -3.81
CA ARG A 530 16.42 20.14 -5.18
C ARG A 530 14.94 20.04 -5.52
N VAL A 531 14.12 19.41 -4.68
CA VAL A 531 12.66 19.34 -4.92
C VAL A 531 12.07 20.75 -4.96
N SER A 532 12.52 21.66 -4.09
CA SER A 532 12.06 23.06 -4.10
C SER A 532 12.38 23.75 -5.44
N ASN A 533 13.59 23.56 -5.98
CA ASN A 533 13.97 24.11 -7.29
C ASN A 533 13.14 23.50 -8.43
N LEU A 534 12.87 22.19 -8.36
CA LEU A 534 12.03 21.51 -9.33
C LEU A 534 10.59 22.04 -9.31
N VAL A 535 10.02 22.27 -8.12
CA VAL A 535 8.69 22.87 -7.95
C VAL A 535 8.64 24.27 -8.56
N LYS A 536 9.68 25.10 -8.35
CA LYS A 536 9.78 26.43 -8.98
C LYS A 536 9.82 26.33 -10.51
N THR A 537 10.61 25.41 -11.07
CA THR A 537 10.69 25.19 -12.52
C THR A 537 9.33 24.75 -13.08
N ILE A 538 8.63 23.83 -12.40
CA ILE A 538 7.29 23.40 -12.80
C ILE A 538 6.31 24.57 -12.74
N ALA A 539 6.33 25.34 -11.64
CA ALA A 539 5.43 26.44 -11.40
C ALA A 539 5.50 27.59 -12.41
N SER A 540 6.66 27.76 -13.06
CA SER A 540 6.83 28.73 -14.15
C SER A 540 5.93 28.45 -15.37
N ASN A 541 5.42 27.22 -15.51
CA ASN A 541 4.56 26.81 -16.62
C ASN A 541 3.20 26.25 -16.14
N ILE A 542 3.16 25.61 -14.98
CA ILE A 542 1.97 24.92 -14.44
C ILE A 542 1.62 25.53 -13.08
N PRO A 543 0.43 26.14 -12.91
CA PRO A 543 -0.06 26.60 -11.60
C PRO A 543 0.01 25.49 -10.54
N VAL A 544 0.54 25.82 -9.36
CA VAL A 544 0.72 24.85 -8.26
C VAL A 544 -0.06 25.29 -7.04
N LEU A 545 -0.91 24.40 -6.52
CA LEU A 545 -1.48 24.52 -5.17
C LEU A 545 -0.71 23.58 -4.24
N ILE A 546 0.00 24.14 -3.26
CA ILE A 546 0.89 23.40 -2.36
C ILE A 546 0.42 23.48 -0.91
N VAL A 547 0.47 22.37 -0.18
CA VAL A 547 0.37 22.32 1.28
C VAL A 547 1.75 22.07 1.85
N GLU A 548 2.15 22.84 2.86
CA GLU A 548 3.42 22.66 3.57
C GLU A 548 3.25 22.98 5.05
N HIS A 549 4.12 22.39 5.87
CA HIS A 549 4.19 22.65 7.31
C HIS A 549 5.28 23.65 7.68
N ASP A 550 6.33 23.77 6.86
CA ASP A 550 7.41 24.73 7.07
C ASP A 550 7.00 26.09 6.48
N ILE A 551 6.55 26.99 7.37
CA ILE A 551 6.03 28.31 7.01
C ILE A 551 7.10 29.14 6.31
N ASP A 552 8.30 29.24 6.88
CA ASP A 552 9.34 30.10 6.33
C ASP A 552 9.73 29.69 4.91
N ARG A 553 9.77 28.38 4.65
CA ARG A 553 10.02 27.87 3.30
C ARG A 553 8.88 28.15 2.35
N VAL A 554 7.64 27.81 2.74
CA VAL A 554 6.51 27.94 1.82
C VAL A 554 6.24 29.41 1.48
N LEU A 555 6.45 30.32 2.44
CA LEU A 555 6.39 31.77 2.20
C LEU A 555 7.48 32.24 1.22
N ALA A 556 8.68 31.64 1.24
CA ALA A 556 9.81 32.07 0.42
C ALA A 556 9.65 31.85 -1.09
N PHE A 557 8.75 30.96 -1.52
CA PHE A 557 8.55 30.66 -2.95
C PHE A 557 7.09 30.70 -3.41
N SER A 558 6.14 31.00 -2.52
CA SER A 558 4.73 31.15 -2.86
C SER A 558 4.40 32.58 -3.26
N HIS A 559 3.46 32.73 -4.18
CA HIS A 559 2.97 34.03 -4.63
C HIS A 559 1.76 34.47 -3.79
N ARG A 560 0.94 33.49 -3.38
CA ARG A 560 -0.26 33.70 -2.56
C ARG A 560 -0.35 32.60 -1.51
N VAL A 561 -0.91 32.94 -0.36
CA VAL A 561 -1.01 32.04 0.80
C VAL A 561 -2.43 32.12 1.34
N THR A 562 -3.01 30.97 1.68
CA THR A 562 -4.28 30.85 2.40
C THR A 562 -4.02 30.14 3.71
N VAL A 563 -4.43 30.75 4.81
CA VAL A 563 -4.32 30.19 6.15
C VAL A 563 -5.65 29.60 6.56
N MET A 564 -5.65 28.34 6.95
CA MET A 564 -6.82 27.65 7.49
C MET A 564 -6.69 27.45 8.99
N ASN A 565 -7.81 27.53 9.70
CA ASN A 565 -7.90 27.16 11.11
C ASN A 565 -9.25 26.51 11.39
N GLN A 566 -9.25 25.39 12.13
CA GLN A 566 -10.48 24.68 12.54
C GLN A 566 -11.50 24.43 11.41
N GLY A 567 -11.03 24.13 10.20
CA GLY A 567 -11.88 23.83 9.04
C GLY A 567 -12.34 25.06 8.25
N GLU A 568 -12.00 26.27 8.67
CA GLU A 568 -12.37 27.53 8.02
C GLU A 568 -11.14 28.25 7.44
N VAL A 569 -11.34 29.07 6.39
CA VAL A 569 -10.31 29.99 5.89
C VAL A 569 -10.23 31.21 6.81
N LEU A 570 -9.10 31.38 7.49
CA LEU A 570 -8.83 32.51 8.35
C LEU A 570 -8.51 33.78 7.54
N MET A 571 -7.62 33.64 6.56
CA MET A 571 -7.23 34.72 5.65
C MET A 571 -6.60 34.17 4.37
N SER A 572 -6.54 35.01 3.33
CA SER A 572 -5.75 34.75 2.13
C SER A 572 -5.10 36.05 1.64
N GLY A 573 -3.80 36.01 1.40
CA GLY A 573 -3.00 37.20 1.05
C GLY A 573 -1.64 36.85 0.48
N THR A 574 -0.79 37.86 0.32
CA THR A 574 0.63 37.68 -0.02
C THR A 574 1.40 37.07 1.16
N PRO A 575 2.61 36.50 0.93
CA PRO A 575 3.44 36.01 2.02
C PRO A 575 3.75 37.06 3.11
N GLU A 576 3.93 38.32 2.72
CA GLU A 576 4.19 39.42 3.65
C GLU A 576 2.96 39.76 4.50
N GLU A 577 1.77 39.82 3.89
CA GLU A 577 0.51 40.03 4.59
C GLU A 577 0.26 38.92 5.62
N VAL A 578 0.49 37.66 5.25
CA VAL A 578 0.31 36.51 6.15
C VAL A 578 1.32 36.53 7.30
N ARG A 579 2.59 36.87 7.04
CA ARG A 579 3.63 36.95 8.07
C ARG A 579 3.33 38.03 9.11
N ASN A 580 2.73 39.14 8.69
CA ASN A 580 2.41 40.27 9.54
C ASN A 580 1.03 40.18 10.22
N ASP A 581 0.20 39.16 9.90
CA ASP A 581 -1.11 38.99 10.53
C ASP A 581 -0.97 38.38 11.94
N GLN A 582 -1.44 39.14 12.93
CA GLN A 582 -1.35 38.76 14.34
C GLN A 582 -2.11 37.46 14.66
N ARG A 583 -3.26 37.21 14.02
CA ARG A 583 -4.05 36.00 14.24
C ARG A 583 -3.31 34.76 13.74
N VAL A 584 -2.58 34.90 12.63
CA VAL A 584 -1.72 33.83 12.10
C VAL A 584 -0.58 33.55 13.08
N GLN A 585 0.10 34.58 13.59
CA GLN A 585 1.16 34.42 14.59
C GLN A 585 0.65 33.70 15.83
N GLU A 586 -0.48 34.12 16.40
CA GLU A 586 -1.08 33.51 17.60
C GLU A 586 -1.37 32.01 17.44
N ILE A 587 -1.85 31.60 16.26
CA ILE A 587 -2.13 30.19 15.95
C ILE A 587 -0.84 29.35 15.87
N TYR A 588 0.26 29.95 15.41
CA TYR A 588 1.51 29.24 15.13
C TYR A 588 2.56 29.32 16.24
N THR A 589 2.60 30.40 17.01
CA THR A 589 3.54 30.54 18.14
C THR A 589 2.99 29.91 19.42
N GLY A 590 1.66 29.78 19.55
CA GLY A 590 1.03 29.37 20.79
C GLY A 590 1.28 30.40 21.91
N THR A 591 0.34 30.53 22.83
CA THR A 591 0.55 31.33 24.04
C THR A 591 1.55 30.62 24.96
N GLY A 592 2.79 31.14 25.05
CA GLY A 592 3.72 31.04 26.19
C GLY A 592 4.19 29.63 26.63
N THR A 593 5.51 29.42 26.61
CA THR A 593 6.18 28.37 27.39
C THR A 593 5.66 28.41 28.83
N PRO A 594 5.09 27.31 29.38
CA PRO A 594 4.56 27.31 30.73
C PRO A 594 5.70 27.64 31.73
N PRO A 595 5.46 28.51 32.74
CA PRO A 595 6.46 28.84 33.74
C PRO A 595 6.87 27.59 34.52
N VAL A 596 8.18 27.32 34.58
CA VAL A 596 8.74 26.20 35.34
C VAL A 596 8.67 26.54 36.84
N THR A 597 7.68 26.00 37.54
CA THR A 597 7.63 26.05 39.01
C THR A 597 7.97 24.68 39.56
N GLY A 598 9.12 24.52 40.21
CA GLY A 598 9.37 23.35 41.09
C GLY A 598 10.52 22.40 40.72
N ARG A 599 11.65 22.89 40.17
CA ARG A 599 12.89 22.08 40.18
C ARG A 599 13.32 21.85 41.64
N SER A 600 12.94 20.71 42.22
CA SER A 600 13.43 20.33 43.55
C SER A 600 14.92 20.00 43.45
N GLY A 601 15.76 20.91 43.95
CA GLY A 601 17.22 20.84 43.91
C GLY A 601 17.86 19.76 44.81
N LYS A 602 17.38 18.50 44.76
CA LYS A 602 18.18 17.38 45.26
C LYS A 602 19.17 16.98 44.17
N ALA A 603 20.45 16.90 44.50
CA ALA A 603 21.49 16.45 43.58
C ALA A 603 21.13 15.09 42.98
N VAL A 604 20.87 15.07 41.68
CA VAL A 604 20.50 13.86 40.91
C VAL A 604 21.58 12.78 41.01
N GLY A 605 22.83 13.16 41.33
CA GLY A 605 23.98 12.27 41.46
C GLY A 605 23.88 11.17 42.52
N ASP A 606 23.11 11.38 43.60
CA ASP A 606 23.03 10.42 44.72
C ASP A 606 21.92 9.37 44.57
N ARG A 607 21.14 9.41 43.49
CA ARG A 607 20.02 8.47 43.28
C ARG A 607 20.51 7.15 42.65
N PRO A 608 19.89 6.00 42.98
CA PRO A 608 20.26 4.71 42.40
C PRO A 608 20.16 4.71 40.87
N LEU A 609 21.08 4.02 40.22
CA LEU A 609 21.07 3.81 38.77
C LEU A 609 19.96 2.82 38.39
N VAL A 610 19.04 3.24 37.53
CA VAL A 610 17.90 2.42 37.05
C VAL A 610 18.23 1.80 35.70
N LEU A 611 18.87 2.56 34.81
CA LEU A 611 19.28 2.11 33.49
C LEU A 611 20.75 2.51 33.25
N ASP A 612 21.54 1.54 32.80
CA ASP A 612 22.89 1.72 32.28
C ASP A 612 22.95 1.15 30.87
N PHE A 613 23.03 2.02 29.87
CA PHE A 613 23.19 1.66 28.47
C PHE A 613 24.63 2.04 28.12
N ASP A 614 25.51 1.07 27.91
CA ASP A 614 26.95 1.31 27.77
C ASP A 614 27.53 0.74 26.48
N LYS A 615 28.14 1.63 25.69
CA LYS A 615 28.87 1.34 24.44
C LYS A 615 28.10 0.45 23.48
N VAL A 616 26.82 0.73 23.32
CA VAL A 616 25.94 -0.10 22.50
C VAL A 616 26.11 0.24 21.02
N ASN A 617 26.29 -0.81 20.21
CA ASN A 617 26.30 -0.73 18.76
C ASN A 617 25.06 -1.41 18.18
N ALA A 618 24.46 -0.80 17.16
CA ALA A 618 23.27 -1.33 16.49
C ALA A 618 23.27 -1.04 14.99
N PHE A 619 22.76 -1.99 14.21
CA PHE A 619 22.80 -1.98 12.75
C PHE A 619 21.41 -2.19 12.15
N TYR A 620 21.13 -1.51 11.03
CA TYR A 620 20.01 -1.83 10.14
C TYR A 620 20.57 -2.33 8.81
N GLY A 621 20.50 -3.65 8.59
CA GLY A 621 21.17 -4.28 7.46
C GLY A 621 22.69 -4.05 7.53
N LYS A 622 23.28 -3.46 6.49
CA LYS A 622 24.71 -3.09 6.45
C LYS A 622 25.00 -1.71 7.07
N SER A 623 23.99 -0.93 7.48
CA SER A 623 24.18 0.43 7.99
C SER A 623 24.38 0.44 9.50
N HIS A 624 25.49 0.99 9.97
CA HIS A 624 25.80 1.17 11.38
C HIS A 624 25.15 2.45 11.92
N ILE A 625 24.22 2.32 12.87
CA ILE A 625 23.37 3.45 13.32
C ILE A 625 23.74 3.94 14.73
N LEU A 626 24.02 3.04 15.68
CA LEU A 626 24.53 3.40 17.00
C LEU A 626 26.01 3.03 17.08
N ASN A 627 26.85 3.98 17.48
CA ASN A 627 28.31 3.89 17.53
C ASN A 627 28.75 4.11 18.98
N ASP A 628 28.98 3.01 19.71
CA ASP A 628 29.35 3.04 21.13
C ASP A 628 28.48 4.01 21.96
N ALA A 629 27.17 4.03 21.73
CA ALA A 629 26.26 4.94 22.42
C ALA A 629 26.15 4.56 23.90
N SER A 630 26.33 5.54 24.79
CA SER A 630 26.15 5.36 26.24
C SER A 630 25.13 6.35 26.82
N LEU A 631 24.27 5.89 27.72
CA LEU A 631 23.22 6.67 28.39
C LEU A 631 22.95 6.09 29.79
N GLN A 632 22.83 6.95 30.80
CA GLN A 632 22.47 6.53 32.16
C GLN A 632 21.23 7.25 32.67
N VAL A 633 20.36 6.52 33.37
CA VAL A 633 19.13 7.07 33.98
C VAL A 633 19.03 6.62 35.43
N ARG A 634 18.82 7.56 36.33
CA ARG A 634 18.66 7.34 37.77
C ARG A 634 17.19 7.41 38.18
N GLU A 635 16.92 6.98 39.40
CA GLU A 635 15.56 6.89 39.92
C GLU A 635 14.86 8.27 39.98
N GLY A 636 13.67 8.38 39.36
CA GLY A 636 12.89 9.62 39.29
C GLY A 636 13.56 10.76 38.51
N GLU A 637 14.57 10.44 37.71
CA GLU A 637 15.23 11.36 36.77
C GLU A 637 14.46 11.42 35.45
N ILE A 638 14.33 12.63 34.89
CA ILE A 638 13.90 12.83 33.51
C ILE A 638 15.14 13.14 32.67
N VAL A 639 15.45 12.27 31.72
CA VAL A 639 16.60 12.41 30.82
C VAL A 639 16.12 12.75 29.42
N ALA A 640 16.61 13.86 28.86
CA ALA A 640 16.35 14.24 27.48
C ALA A 640 17.42 13.70 26.53
N LEU A 641 16.99 13.04 25.46
CA LEU A 641 17.88 12.62 24.37
C LEU A 641 17.68 13.53 23.16
N LEU A 642 18.69 14.35 22.89
CA LEU A 642 18.70 15.36 21.83
C LEU A 642 19.55 14.91 20.65
N GLY A 643 19.35 15.54 19.49
CA GLY A 643 20.16 15.29 18.29
C GLY A 643 19.40 15.60 17.01
N ARG A 644 20.10 15.71 15.89
CA ARG A 644 19.49 15.96 14.56
C ARG A 644 18.66 14.75 14.10
N ASN A 645 17.84 14.95 13.07
CA ASN A 645 17.10 13.84 12.46
C ASN A 645 18.09 12.86 11.81
N GLY A 646 17.91 11.57 12.06
CA GLY A 646 18.87 10.53 11.65
C GLY A 646 20.08 10.35 12.57
N ALA A 647 20.19 11.07 13.69
CA ALA A 647 21.30 10.90 14.64
C ALA A 647 21.33 9.56 15.38
N GLY A 648 20.24 8.79 15.37
CA GLY A 648 20.12 7.49 16.04
C GLY A 648 19.19 7.46 17.27
N LYS A 649 18.50 8.57 17.59
CA LYS A 649 17.65 8.71 18.80
C LYS A 649 16.59 7.59 18.94
N SER A 650 15.73 7.44 17.94
CA SER A 650 14.69 6.40 17.94
C SER A 650 15.30 5.00 17.87
N THR A 651 16.48 4.84 17.25
CA THR A 651 17.20 3.55 17.26
C THR A 651 17.69 3.21 18.67
N LEU A 652 18.19 4.18 19.43
CA LEU A 652 18.57 3.99 20.83
C LEU A 652 17.37 3.54 21.67
N LEU A 653 16.22 4.23 21.58
CA LEU A 653 15.01 3.80 22.28
C LEU A 653 14.55 2.40 21.84
N LYS A 654 14.57 2.11 20.54
CA LYS A 654 14.22 0.77 20.00
C LYS A 654 15.17 -0.33 20.46
N SER A 655 16.45 -0.02 20.67
CA SER A 655 17.42 -0.96 21.25
C SER A 655 17.13 -1.21 22.72
N LEU A 656 16.77 -0.18 23.49
CA LEU A 656 16.37 -0.31 24.90
C LEU A 656 15.15 -1.21 25.09
N VAL A 657 14.21 -1.20 24.14
CA VAL A 657 12.98 -2.02 24.21
C VAL A 657 13.09 -3.35 23.46
N GLY A 658 14.26 -3.72 22.93
CA GLY A 658 14.48 -4.99 22.23
C GLY A 658 13.79 -5.11 20.87
N LEU A 659 13.42 -3.98 20.24
CA LEU A 659 12.94 -3.96 18.84
C LEU A 659 14.10 -3.94 17.84
N VAL A 660 15.25 -3.41 18.24
CA VAL A 660 16.52 -3.48 17.50
C VAL A 660 17.53 -4.20 18.39
N PRO A 661 17.98 -5.41 18.05
CA PRO A 661 18.95 -6.11 18.89
C PRO A 661 20.30 -5.38 18.87
N PRO A 662 20.89 -5.08 20.05
CA PRO A 662 22.28 -4.67 20.14
C PRO A 662 23.21 -5.70 19.50
N ALA A 663 24.16 -5.25 18.67
CA ALA A 663 25.21 -6.10 18.11
C ALA A 663 26.39 -6.27 19.09
N SER A 664 26.65 -5.25 19.91
CA SER A 664 27.61 -5.28 21.01
C SER A 664 27.24 -4.21 22.06
N GLY A 665 27.93 -4.22 23.20
CA GLY A 665 27.66 -3.35 24.35
C GLY A 665 26.78 -4.02 25.40
N HIS A 666 26.46 -3.26 26.46
CA HIS A 666 25.71 -3.75 27.62
C HIS A 666 24.50 -2.86 27.90
N VAL A 667 23.39 -3.48 28.30
CA VAL A 667 22.17 -2.76 28.70
C VAL A 667 21.67 -3.35 30.01
N ASN A 668 21.97 -2.69 31.13
CA ASN A 668 21.52 -3.12 32.45
C ASN A 668 20.33 -2.30 32.92
N PHE A 669 19.25 -2.98 33.34
CA PHE A 669 18.06 -2.37 33.93
C PHE A 669 17.80 -2.95 35.32
N ASN A 670 17.81 -2.10 36.36
CA ASN A 670 17.76 -2.49 37.78
C ASN A 670 18.75 -3.63 38.12
N GLY A 671 19.97 -3.57 37.62
CA GLY A 671 21.01 -4.58 37.87
C GLY A 671 20.85 -5.89 37.08
N ARG A 672 19.89 -5.98 36.15
CA ARG A 672 19.71 -7.11 35.24
C ARG A 672 20.14 -6.73 33.83
N GLU A 673 21.00 -7.54 33.21
CA GLU A 673 21.33 -7.43 31.79
C GLU A 673 20.10 -7.78 30.93
N ILE A 674 19.74 -6.87 30.01
CA ILE A 674 18.58 -6.99 29.13
C ILE A 674 18.95 -6.98 27.65
N ALA A 675 20.22 -6.77 27.29
CA ALA A 675 20.65 -6.87 25.91
C ALA A 675 20.30 -8.26 25.32
N GLY A 676 19.62 -8.26 24.18
CA GLY A 676 19.20 -9.48 23.48
C GLY A 676 17.89 -10.11 23.97
N LEU A 677 17.26 -9.59 25.03
CA LEU A 677 15.90 -10.00 25.40
C LEU A 677 14.87 -9.52 24.37
N SER A 678 13.77 -10.25 24.25
CA SER A 678 12.67 -9.89 23.36
C SER A 678 11.89 -8.69 23.91
N ALA A 679 11.29 -7.88 23.04
CA ALA A 679 10.51 -6.72 23.46
C ALA A 679 9.38 -7.03 24.47
N PRO A 680 8.61 -8.13 24.35
CA PRO A 680 7.63 -8.53 25.37
C PRO A 680 8.26 -8.79 26.74
N ASP A 681 9.45 -9.39 26.80
CA ASP A 681 10.11 -9.69 28.07
C ASP A 681 10.64 -8.42 28.73
N ILE A 682 11.19 -7.49 27.93
CA ILE A 682 11.62 -6.18 28.40
C ILE A 682 10.42 -5.35 28.91
N ALA A 683 9.27 -5.44 28.24
CA ALA A 683 8.06 -4.77 28.68
C ALA A 683 7.52 -5.34 30.02
N ARG A 684 7.69 -6.64 30.29
CA ARG A 684 7.24 -7.31 31.52
C ARG A 684 8.10 -7.00 32.74
N ILE A 685 9.39 -6.75 32.53
CA ILE A 685 10.32 -6.42 33.61
C ILE A 685 10.20 -4.96 34.05
N GLY A 686 9.40 -4.13 33.38
CA GLY A 686 9.02 -2.79 33.87
C GLY A 686 9.44 -1.61 33.00
N ILE A 687 9.74 -1.81 31.72
CA ILE A 687 9.98 -0.72 30.76
C ILE A 687 8.70 -0.45 29.96
N GLY A 688 8.17 0.77 30.09
CA GLY A 688 7.08 1.31 29.29
C GLY A 688 7.62 2.06 28.08
N TYR A 689 7.02 1.89 26.92
CA TYR A 689 7.41 2.58 25.70
C TYR A 689 6.20 3.19 25.00
N VAL A 690 6.31 4.48 24.72
CA VAL A 690 5.41 5.21 23.83
C VAL A 690 6.21 5.54 22.57
N PRO A 691 5.96 4.83 21.46
CA PRO A 691 6.67 5.06 20.20
C PRO A 691 6.32 6.41 19.57
N GLN A 692 7.05 6.78 18.52
CA GLN A 692 6.68 7.91 17.66
C GLN A 692 5.31 7.63 17.03
N GLY A 693 4.37 8.55 17.23
CA GLY A 693 2.95 8.34 16.97
C GLY A 693 2.25 7.51 18.07
N ARG A 694 0.92 7.60 18.15
CA ARG A 694 0.19 7.13 19.34
C ARG A 694 0.15 5.60 19.50
N GLY A 695 0.26 4.87 18.39
CA GLY A 695 0.33 3.40 18.38
C GLY A 695 -0.81 2.68 19.11
N LEU A 696 -2.03 3.23 19.10
CA LEU A 696 -3.22 2.67 19.76
C LEU A 696 -3.85 1.54 18.94
N PHE A 697 -4.58 0.64 19.60
CA PHE A 697 -5.34 -0.40 18.92
C PHE A 697 -6.67 0.18 18.41
N ALA A 698 -6.76 0.36 17.10
CA ALA A 698 -7.94 0.84 16.41
C ALA A 698 -9.14 -0.09 16.64
N GLY A 699 -10.33 0.49 16.79
CA GLY A 699 -11.57 -0.22 17.09
C GLY A 699 -11.77 -0.62 18.57
N MET A 700 -10.72 -0.59 19.40
CA MET A 700 -10.82 -0.88 20.84
C MET A 700 -11.12 0.38 21.66
N THR A 701 -11.84 0.24 22.76
CA THR A 701 -12.12 1.34 23.70
C THR A 701 -10.87 1.77 24.47
N VAL A 702 -10.95 2.92 25.15
CA VAL A 702 -9.91 3.37 26.08
C VAL A 702 -9.69 2.32 27.19
N SER A 703 -10.75 1.82 27.81
CA SER A 703 -10.65 0.80 28.86
C SER A 703 -9.95 -0.47 28.36
N GLU A 704 -10.29 -0.93 27.15
CA GLU A 704 -9.68 -2.11 26.53
C GLU A 704 -8.20 -1.88 26.20
N ASN A 705 -7.82 -0.69 25.72
CA ASN A 705 -6.41 -0.34 25.47
C ASN A 705 -5.60 -0.36 26.77
N LEU A 706 -6.13 0.20 27.86
CA LEU A 706 -5.47 0.22 29.18
C LEU A 706 -5.37 -1.20 29.78
N ALA A 707 -6.43 -2.00 29.65
CA ALA A 707 -6.47 -3.38 30.10
C ALA A 707 -5.44 -4.24 29.37
N LEU A 708 -5.29 -4.07 28.05
CA LEU A 708 -4.31 -4.81 27.26
C LEU A 708 -2.86 -4.56 27.72
N GLY A 709 -2.54 -3.31 28.07
CA GLY A 709 -1.24 -2.95 28.64
C GLY A 709 -0.95 -3.66 29.97
N ARG A 710 -1.99 -3.93 30.76
CA ARG A 710 -1.90 -4.63 32.05
C ARG A 710 -1.85 -6.16 31.91
N LEU A 711 -2.62 -6.75 30.99
CA LEU A 711 -2.81 -8.20 30.88
C LEU A 711 -1.49 -8.99 30.80
N ALA A 712 -0.52 -8.47 30.06
CA ALA A 712 0.75 -9.15 29.83
C ALA A 712 1.82 -8.83 30.89
N ARG A 713 1.58 -7.86 31.79
CA ARG A 713 2.55 -7.38 32.78
C ARG A 713 2.17 -7.88 34.18
N PRO A 714 3.16 -8.32 35.00
CA PRO A 714 2.90 -8.63 36.40
C PRO A 714 2.30 -7.42 37.12
N THR A 715 1.34 -7.64 38.01
CA THR A 715 0.78 -6.61 38.90
C THR A 715 1.12 -6.89 40.37
N ASP A 716 2.15 -7.70 40.60
CA ASP A 716 2.62 -8.16 41.91
C ASP A 716 3.61 -7.18 42.57
N GLY A 717 3.96 -6.09 41.87
CA GLY A 717 4.91 -5.07 42.34
C GLY A 717 6.37 -5.54 42.44
N ARG A 718 6.70 -6.76 41.98
CA ARG A 718 8.05 -7.31 42.15
C ARG A 718 9.12 -6.58 41.33
N THR A 719 8.74 -6.01 40.19
CA THR A 719 9.66 -5.39 39.22
C THR A 719 9.50 -3.87 39.08
N GLY A 720 8.79 -3.19 40.00
CA GLY A 720 8.55 -1.74 39.91
C GLY A 720 7.20 -1.27 40.49
N VAL A 721 6.75 -0.08 40.06
CA VAL A 721 5.50 0.55 40.53
C VAL A 721 4.31 -0.03 39.79
N VAL A 722 3.30 -0.50 40.53
CA VAL A 722 2.05 -1.00 39.95
C VAL A 722 1.10 0.19 39.73
N TRP A 723 0.85 0.50 38.47
CA TRP A 723 -0.10 1.52 38.05
C TRP A 723 -1.47 0.87 37.81
N ASP A 724 -2.33 0.98 38.82
CA ASP A 724 -3.72 0.62 38.68
C ASP A 724 -4.50 1.67 37.85
N GLU A 725 -5.73 1.33 37.48
CA GLU A 725 -6.53 2.17 36.58
C GLU A 725 -6.95 3.47 37.26
N ALA A 726 -7.29 3.41 38.55
CA ALA A 726 -7.72 4.59 39.30
C ALA A 726 -6.59 5.61 39.39
N GLN A 727 -5.38 5.15 39.72
CA GLN A 727 -4.18 5.98 39.78
C GLN A 727 -3.88 6.62 38.43
N ILE A 728 -3.88 5.84 37.33
CA ILE A 728 -3.65 6.39 35.99
C ILE A 728 -4.68 7.47 35.65
N LEU A 729 -5.96 7.22 35.95
CA LEU A 729 -7.03 8.17 35.68
C LEU A 729 -6.93 9.45 36.52
N ASP A 730 -6.26 9.44 37.66
CA ASP A 730 -5.99 10.67 38.43
C ASP A 730 -4.94 11.56 37.76
N TYR A 731 -3.97 10.98 37.04
CA TYR A 731 -3.05 11.74 36.19
C TYR A 731 -3.69 12.17 34.86
N PHE A 732 -4.64 11.39 34.35
CA PHE A 732 -5.34 11.67 33.08
C PHE A 732 -6.86 11.79 33.28
N PRO A 733 -7.35 12.83 33.98
CA PRO A 733 -8.76 12.96 34.36
C PRO A 733 -9.71 13.00 33.17
N ARG A 734 -9.26 13.50 32.00
CA ARG A 734 -10.04 13.49 30.76
C ARG A 734 -10.43 12.08 30.30
N LEU A 735 -9.62 11.07 30.63
CA LEU A 735 -9.89 9.69 30.22
C LEU A 735 -11.06 9.08 31.01
N LYS A 736 -11.37 9.58 32.22
CA LYS A 736 -12.47 9.06 33.06
C LYS A 736 -13.81 9.03 32.33
N VAL A 737 -14.11 10.08 31.57
CA VAL A 737 -15.37 10.21 30.80
C VAL A 737 -15.29 9.61 29.39
N ARG A 738 -14.12 9.08 29.00
CA ARG A 738 -13.84 8.52 27.67
C ARG A 738 -13.61 7.00 27.68
N MET A 739 -13.75 6.34 28.83
CA MET A 739 -13.41 4.92 29.00
C MET A 739 -14.08 3.99 27.98
N ASN A 740 -15.33 4.28 27.60
CA ASN A 740 -16.12 3.48 26.66
C ASN A 740 -16.05 3.97 25.20
N VAL A 741 -15.21 4.96 24.90
CA VAL A 741 -15.05 5.50 23.54
C VAL A 741 -13.93 4.74 22.84
N ALA A 742 -14.15 4.36 21.58
CA ALA A 742 -13.09 3.76 20.76
C ALA A 742 -11.95 4.76 20.51
N ALA A 743 -10.70 4.27 20.59
CA ALA A 743 -9.50 5.09 20.52
C ALA A 743 -9.42 5.95 19.24
N ASP A 744 -9.99 5.49 18.13
CA ASP A 744 -9.97 6.20 16.84
C ASP A 744 -10.85 7.46 16.81
N TYR A 745 -11.83 7.57 17.71
CA TYR A 745 -12.72 8.74 17.80
C TYR A 745 -12.20 9.82 18.73
N LEU A 746 -11.08 9.57 19.41
CA LEU A 746 -10.45 10.54 20.30
C LEU A 746 -9.67 11.59 19.50
N SER A 747 -9.57 12.80 20.05
CA SER A 747 -8.66 13.82 19.54
C SER A 747 -7.21 13.35 19.63
N GLY A 748 -6.30 13.90 18.82
CA GLY A 748 -4.89 13.50 18.85
C GLY A 748 -4.23 13.65 20.22
N GLY A 749 -4.66 14.65 21.02
CA GLY A 749 -4.21 14.82 22.40
C GLY A 749 -4.74 13.77 23.37
N GLU A 750 -6.03 13.45 23.28
CA GLU A 750 -6.63 12.36 24.07
C GLU A 750 -6.00 11.02 23.70
N GLN A 751 -5.75 10.76 22.41
CA GLN A 751 -5.04 9.56 21.97
C GLN A 751 -3.63 9.47 22.58
N GLN A 752 -2.92 10.59 22.67
CA GLN A 752 -1.61 10.61 23.31
C GLN A 752 -1.69 10.28 24.80
N MET A 753 -2.67 10.85 25.51
CA MET A 753 -2.92 10.50 26.92
C MET A 753 -3.19 9.01 27.10
N VAL A 754 -4.00 8.41 26.21
CA VAL A 754 -4.25 6.95 26.23
C VAL A 754 -2.97 6.16 25.96
N ALA A 755 -2.13 6.60 25.02
CA ALA A 755 -0.89 5.92 24.69
C ALA A 755 0.07 5.88 25.89
N VAL A 756 0.22 7.00 26.59
CA VAL A 756 1.00 7.11 27.82
C VAL A 756 0.36 6.28 28.95
N ALA A 757 -0.95 6.42 29.18
CA ALA A 757 -1.70 5.67 30.18
C ALA A 757 -1.55 4.15 30.00
N ARG A 758 -1.67 3.66 28.76
CA ARG A 758 -1.44 2.25 28.42
C ARG A 758 0.00 1.83 28.69
N ALA A 759 0.97 2.67 28.32
CA ALA A 759 2.39 2.36 28.53
C ALA A 759 2.75 2.30 30.03
N LEU A 760 2.02 3.04 30.89
CA LEU A 760 2.13 2.98 32.35
C LEU A 760 1.39 1.79 32.97
N SER A 761 0.28 1.35 32.37
CA SER A 761 -0.59 0.28 32.91
C SER A 761 0.18 -1.01 33.24
N GLY A 762 -0.03 -1.53 34.45
CA GLY A 762 0.69 -2.68 35.00
C GLY A 762 1.91 -2.24 35.80
N ASN A 763 2.99 -3.03 35.77
CA ASN A 763 4.22 -2.71 36.48
C ASN A 763 5.23 -1.96 35.58
N VAL A 764 5.57 -0.72 35.95
CA VAL A 764 6.48 0.15 35.19
C VAL A 764 7.38 0.95 36.13
N LYS A 765 8.69 0.98 35.85
CA LYS A 765 9.70 1.76 36.57
C LYS A 765 10.45 2.75 35.68
N LEU A 766 10.51 2.49 34.37
CA LEU A 766 11.11 3.37 33.37
C LEU A 766 10.14 3.59 32.22
N LEU A 767 9.86 4.84 31.89
CA LEU A 767 9.01 5.24 30.78
C LEU A 767 9.86 5.87 29.68
N LEU A 768 9.77 5.34 28.48
CA LEU A 768 10.44 5.84 27.28
C LEU A 768 9.41 6.54 26.39
N LEU A 769 9.64 7.80 26.09
CA LEU A 769 8.74 8.65 25.32
C LEU A 769 9.45 9.15 24.05
N ASP A 770 8.92 8.78 22.90
CA ASP A 770 9.45 9.19 21.59
C ASP A 770 8.51 10.23 20.97
N GLU A 771 8.91 11.50 21.02
CA GLU A 771 8.17 12.67 20.53
C GLU A 771 6.72 12.80 21.09
N PRO A 772 6.54 12.73 22.42
CA PRO A 772 5.20 12.72 23.02
C PRO A 772 4.36 13.99 22.81
N PHE A 773 4.96 15.11 22.42
CA PHE A 773 4.25 16.38 22.21
C PHE A 773 3.95 16.69 20.74
N GLU A 774 4.40 15.83 19.81
CA GLU A 774 4.30 16.09 18.37
C GLU A 774 2.84 16.24 17.90
N GLY A 775 2.57 17.36 17.20
CA GLY A 775 1.28 17.61 16.57
C GLY A 775 0.11 17.83 17.54
N LEU A 776 0.38 18.15 18.80
CA LEU A 776 -0.62 18.43 19.82
C LEU A 776 -0.94 19.91 19.95
N ALA A 777 -2.16 20.23 20.41
CA ALA A 777 -2.55 21.60 20.72
C ALA A 777 -1.80 22.13 21.97
N PRO A 778 -1.46 23.43 22.06
CA PRO A 778 -0.69 23.99 23.17
C PRO A 778 -1.24 23.67 24.57
N THR A 779 -2.57 23.67 24.73
CA THR A 779 -3.22 23.33 26.00
C THR A 779 -3.01 21.88 26.42
N VAL A 780 -3.00 20.95 25.46
CA VAL A 780 -2.70 19.52 25.72
C VAL A 780 -1.22 19.35 26.06
N VAL A 781 -0.35 20.07 25.37
CA VAL A 781 1.09 20.06 25.63
C VAL A 781 1.38 20.49 27.08
N GLN A 782 0.76 21.57 27.56
CA GLN A 782 0.88 22.01 28.96
C GLN A 782 0.34 20.98 29.96
N GLU A 783 -0.76 20.31 29.62
CA GLU A 783 -1.34 19.26 30.47
C GLU A 783 -0.40 18.05 30.58
N LEU A 784 0.10 17.54 29.46
CA LEU A 784 1.07 16.44 29.43
C LEU A 784 2.40 16.83 30.12
N PHE A 785 2.85 18.07 29.94
CA PHE A 785 4.02 18.59 30.65
C PHE A 785 3.84 18.46 32.18
N THR A 786 2.70 18.93 32.69
CA THR A 786 2.36 18.85 34.12
C THR A 786 2.27 17.40 34.59
N VAL A 787 1.74 16.51 33.76
CA VAL A 787 1.64 15.09 34.07
C VAL A 787 3.03 14.45 34.17
N PHE A 788 3.92 14.67 33.19
CA PHE A 788 5.27 14.10 33.22
C PHE A 788 6.10 14.62 34.41
N ASP A 789 5.96 15.91 34.73
CA ASP A 789 6.64 16.48 35.90
C ASP A 789 6.11 15.90 37.23
N LYS A 790 4.83 15.52 37.31
CA LYS A 790 4.32 14.78 38.49
C LYS A 790 4.74 13.31 38.49
N LEU A 791 4.74 12.64 37.33
CA LEU A 791 5.08 11.22 37.20
C LEU A 791 6.50 10.91 37.64
N ARG A 792 7.44 11.85 37.52
CA ARG A 792 8.84 11.67 37.95
C ARG A 792 9.02 11.32 39.43
N GLN A 793 8.02 11.57 40.26
CA GLN A 793 8.02 11.15 41.67
C GLN A 793 7.94 9.63 41.83
N HIS A 794 7.52 8.91 40.79
CA HIS A 794 7.22 7.47 40.83
C HIS A 794 7.96 6.68 39.73
N VAL A 795 8.25 7.28 38.57
CA VAL A 795 8.94 6.61 37.45
C VAL A 795 10.07 7.46 36.91
N SER A 796 11.14 6.82 36.43
CA SER A 796 12.17 7.48 35.63
C SER A 796 11.67 7.64 34.19
N ILE A 797 12.08 8.72 33.50
CA ILE A 797 11.61 9.02 32.15
C ILE A 797 12.81 9.29 31.24
N VAL A 798 12.83 8.67 30.05
CA VAL A 798 13.67 9.13 28.93
C VAL A 798 12.77 9.70 27.86
N ILE A 799 13.03 10.94 27.47
CA ILE A 799 12.22 11.67 26.50
C ILE A 799 13.06 12.10 25.30
N VAL A 800 12.59 11.78 24.11
CA VAL A 800 13.11 12.29 22.84
C VAL A 800 12.12 13.32 22.33
N GLU A 801 12.61 14.52 22.02
CA GLU A 801 11.77 15.61 21.53
C GLU A 801 12.50 16.52 20.54
N HIS A 802 11.72 17.17 19.68
CA HIS A 802 12.20 18.20 18.76
C HIS A 802 12.08 19.61 19.32
N ASN A 803 11.09 19.84 20.19
CA ASN A 803 10.94 21.12 20.86
C ASN A 803 11.92 21.22 22.03
N LEU A 804 13.08 21.80 21.73
CA LEU A 804 14.18 21.96 22.68
C LEU A 804 13.77 22.75 23.93
N ASP A 805 13.02 23.83 23.81
CA ASP A 805 12.67 24.66 24.97
C ASP A 805 11.78 23.89 25.95
N LEU A 806 10.85 23.12 25.40
CA LEU A 806 9.93 22.33 26.19
C LEU A 806 10.63 21.16 26.89
N VAL A 807 11.44 20.40 26.16
CA VAL A 807 12.13 19.23 26.74
C VAL A 807 13.20 19.64 27.75
N LEU A 808 13.91 20.76 27.52
CA LEU A 808 14.90 21.30 28.45
C LEU A 808 14.25 21.90 29.71
N ALA A 809 13.02 22.41 29.59
CA ALA A 809 12.24 22.84 30.75
C ALA A 809 11.85 21.66 31.65
N LEU A 810 11.60 20.48 31.07
CA LEU A 810 11.16 19.28 31.79
C LEU A 810 12.32 18.41 32.33
N ALA A 811 13.42 18.30 31.59
CA ALA A 811 14.49 17.36 31.88
C ALA A 811 15.46 17.83 32.98
N ASP A 812 16.09 16.87 33.67
CA ASP A 812 17.18 17.11 34.62
C ASP A 812 18.53 17.10 33.91
N ARG A 813 18.73 16.10 33.06
CA ARG A 813 19.97 15.85 32.32
C ARG A 813 19.68 15.62 30.85
N VAL A 814 20.66 15.97 30.03
CA VAL A 814 20.61 15.94 28.59
C VAL A 814 21.75 15.08 28.06
N TYR A 815 21.42 14.23 27.10
CA TYR A 815 22.37 13.52 26.27
C TYR A 815 22.17 13.97 24.83
N ALA A 816 23.21 14.50 24.18
CA ALA A 816 23.15 14.88 22.78
C ALA A 816 23.84 13.83 21.92
N LEU A 817 23.12 13.35 20.91
CA LEU A 817 23.52 12.29 20.00
C LEU A 817 23.88 12.87 18.63
N GLU A 818 25.02 12.47 18.10
CA GLU A 818 25.46 12.77 16.74
C GLU A 818 26.08 11.51 16.11
N ARG A 819 25.64 11.19 14.89
CA ARG A 819 26.11 10.01 14.14
C ARG A 819 26.14 8.72 14.99
N GLY A 820 25.11 8.50 15.80
CA GLY A 820 25.00 7.30 16.62
C GLY A 820 25.80 7.28 17.91
N ALA A 821 26.62 8.30 18.20
CA ALA A 821 27.40 8.39 19.43
C ALA A 821 26.91 9.56 20.29
N VAL A 822 26.98 9.41 21.62
CA VAL A 822 26.73 10.51 22.54
C VAL A 822 27.98 11.38 22.58
N PHE A 823 27.86 12.65 22.19
CA PHE A 823 28.97 13.61 22.18
C PHE A 823 28.89 14.62 23.33
N HIS A 824 27.72 14.76 23.97
CA HIS A 824 27.53 15.65 25.11
C HIS A 824 26.63 15.01 26.17
N GLU A 825 27.02 15.20 27.42
CA GLU A 825 26.24 14.86 28.62
C GLU A 825 26.33 16.03 29.59
N GLY A 826 25.20 16.46 30.16
CA GLY A 826 25.20 17.54 31.15
C GLY A 826 23.81 17.86 31.72
N PRO A 827 23.73 18.79 32.69
CA PRO A 827 22.45 19.28 33.20
C PRO A 827 21.66 20.03 32.11
N ALA A 828 20.32 19.93 32.14
CA ALA A 828 19.46 20.59 31.16
C ALA A 828 19.37 22.12 31.36
N GLU A 829 19.51 22.58 32.61
CA GLU A 829 19.31 23.97 33.00
C GLU A 829 20.21 24.97 32.25
N PRO A 830 21.54 24.77 32.15
CA PRO A 830 22.40 25.68 31.38
C PRO A 830 22.05 25.74 29.90
N LEU A 831 21.59 24.64 29.30
CA LEU A 831 21.16 24.63 27.89
C LEU A 831 19.83 25.37 27.68
N LEU A 832 19.02 25.53 28.72
CA LEU A 832 17.77 26.30 28.68
C LEU A 832 18.02 27.80 28.87
N THR A 833 18.88 28.18 29.82
CA THR A 833 19.06 29.56 30.27
C THR A 833 20.18 30.31 29.56
N ASP A 834 21.21 29.62 29.05
CA ASP A 834 22.33 30.20 28.31
C ASP A 834 22.24 29.82 26.82
N LEU A 835 21.74 30.76 26.02
CA LEU A 835 21.57 30.58 24.57
C LEU A 835 22.90 30.40 23.83
N ASP A 836 23.98 31.01 24.30
CA ASP A 836 25.30 30.91 23.64
C ASP A 836 25.94 29.55 23.94
N TYR A 837 25.81 29.07 25.19
CA TYR A 837 26.19 27.70 25.56
C TYR A 837 25.37 26.66 24.76
N ARG A 838 24.06 26.85 24.65
CA ARG A 838 23.19 25.98 23.86
C ARG A 838 23.59 25.92 22.38
N LYS A 839 23.85 27.07 21.74
CA LYS A 839 24.31 27.11 20.35
C LYS A 839 25.64 26.38 20.18
N LYS A 840 26.59 26.61 21.10
CA LYS A 840 27.89 25.93 21.09
C LYS A 840 27.75 24.41 21.16
N ILE A 841 26.83 23.89 21.96
CA ILE A 841 26.67 22.45 22.16
C ILE A 841 25.80 21.79 21.08
N LEU A 842 24.70 22.42 20.66
CA LEU A 842 23.69 21.75 19.81
C LEU A 842 23.75 22.16 18.33
N TRP A 843 24.38 23.29 17.98
CA TRP A 843 24.31 23.90 16.64
C TRP A 843 25.65 24.00 15.90
N LEU A 844 26.78 23.64 16.53
CA LEU A 844 28.05 23.49 15.82
C LEU A 844 28.03 22.32 14.83
#